data_AF-A0A1G0MZR5-F1
#
_entry.id   AF-A0A1G0MZR5-F1
#
_cell.length_a   1.000
_cell.length_b   1.000
_cell.length_c   1.000
_cell.angle_alpha   90.00
_cell.angle_beta   90.00
_cell.angle_gamma   90.00
#
_symmetry.space_group_name_H-M   'P 1'
#
loop_
_entity.id
_entity.type
_entity.pdbx_description
1 polymer ?
#
loop_
_entity_poly.entity_id
_entity_poly.type
_entity_poly.pdbx_seq_one_letter_code
_entity_poly.pdbx_strand_id
1 'polypeptide(L)'
;MTISFRIHFVAFLFLLFFVVSPGISHAVTLTKDTVWTGEVRVAEDVLVPRGITLTVRAGTIIRIAAAESTKTDPEFISPLTEITIRGKLVVEGTGKAPVTFSGEEKRNASWAGIAIDQGTAEVSAVQVHDSEAAFTVLDGSLNMTGSLLSRNRYGVVAHGSAANARIEGSRITENEYGVFTFQGARLESKSSLVTGNRKKDSYSATSKEFAPPNTLATSADSPVSRRYQDEVFRGDTIWQGRIEVAGVIRVPEGSRLFILPGTIVEFVKKDTTGTGIGENGLLIQGRLIAKGTPENPIIFRSAENVKRTGDWDSINIMNSSGTQNLIEYCRIEHAYRGLHFHFSHVGLFNSQVTNNYRAIQFQESLVLLKNNYIYGNKSGVQGRDSDVTLTDNVIAANYLGANFFRTNLTARGNRITANGKEGLRIREGISSLQENSIDGNRFGMMVADMFYGDYSRNNISYNQEVGIFLKNADNVEVVGNNIALNGFNGLNIQESRATVRGNQISDNGERGIGVQSFNGEISGNNFIKNRLYAIDLEGPQDVMAYENWWGGDAPAKVVFDKRSDPARGRVNQDRASERPFRFVWPLQSVAVDALWRGVIAITQPVTVYSGVELSVAPGTTVEFSEGIGMLVKGRLIAKGEETAKISFTSDRRKAAGDWNEVQLEYATGSIVSNCIFEYATWGLHSHFTNLVVSDSYFANNYGGMRFRSGPAEIRNSTFENNSIGIRAYLGNAVIRGTTIQKNEVGIFVREKGGGLVVNGNNIVGNSSYGIRVGDFNNEDVNARGNWWGGSDPSSAIFDEKYEPGIGRVLFEPYLDAPAKSVLK
;
A
#
# COMPACT_ATOMS: atom_id res chain seq x y z
N MET A 1 -20.92 94.46 0.13
CA MET A 1 -20.01 93.84 1.12
C MET A 1 -19.88 92.38 0.73
N THR A 2 -18.80 92.04 0.03
CA THR A 2 -18.53 90.72 -0.55
C THR A 2 -17.44 90.06 0.29
N ILE A 3 -17.73 88.92 0.92
CA ILE A 3 -16.75 88.08 1.62
C ILE A 3 -16.92 86.64 1.16
N SER A 4 -15.80 86.06 0.72
CA SER A 4 -15.64 84.67 0.27
C SER A 4 -15.52 83.72 1.46
N PHE A 5 -15.83 82.43 1.30
CA PHE A 5 -15.00 81.37 1.90
C PHE A 5 -15.00 80.07 1.09
N ARG A 6 -13.80 79.46 1.06
CA ARG A 6 -13.34 78.33 0.26
C ARG A 6 -13.86 76.98 0.75
N ILE A 7 -14.13 76.06 -0.18
CA ILE A 7 -14.31 74.62 0.08
C ILE A 7 -12.97 73.91 -0.15
N HIS A 8 -12.51 73.14 0.84
CA HIS A 8 -11.33 72.26 0.73
C HIS A 8 -11.72 70.89 0.20
N PHE A 9 -11.02 70.46 -0.84
CA PHE A 9 -11.03 69.09 -1.39
C PHE A 9 -10.23 68.16 -0.46
N VAL A 10 -10.81 67.01 -0.10
CA VAL A 10 -10.05 65.84 0.38
C VAL A 10 -10.45 64.67 -0.50
N ALA A 11 -9.52 64.23 -1.36
CA ALA A 11 -9.68 63.10 -2.25
C ALA A 11 -9.42 61.79 -1.49
N PHE A 12 -10.43 60.93 -1.37
CA PHE A 12 -10.25 59.51 -1.06
C PHE A 12 -10.07 58.77 -2.39
N LEU A 13 -8.88 58.19 -2.59
CA LEU A 13 -8.56 57.37 -3.74
C LEU A 13 -9.15 55.96 -3.52
N PHE A 14 -10.35 55.71 -4.05
CA PHE A 14 -10.86 54.35 -4.25
C PHE A 14 -10.24 53.79 -5.53
N LEU A 15 -9.37 52.78 -5.42
CA LEU A 15 -9.03 51.92 -6.55
C LEU A 15 -10.02 50.74 -6.56
N LEU A 16 -10.91 50.71 -7.55
CA LEU A 16 -11.85 49.62 -7.80
C LEU A 16 -11.62 49.07 -9.21
N PHE A 17 -11.36 47.75 -9.25
CA PHE A 17 -11.80 46.75 -10.23
C PHE A 17 -11.54 46.98 -11.72
N PHE A 18 -10.75 46.07 -12.29
CA PHE A 18 -10.96 45.65 -13.66
C PHE A 18 -12.18 44.73 -13.71
N VAL A 19 -13.24 45.21 -14.36
CA VAL A 19 -14.31 44.38 -14.94
C VAL A 19 -13.80 43.90 -16.30
N VAL A 20 -13.61 42.59 -16.45
CA VAL A 20 -13.46 41.92 -17.75
C VAL A 20 -14.68 41.02 -17.92
N SER A 21 -15.29 41.08 -19.12
CA SER A 21 -16.38 40.23 -19.60
C SER A 21 -16.06 38.73 -19.49
N PRO A 22 -17.03 37.78 -19.59
CA PRO A 22 -16.83 36.40 -19.20
C PRO A 22 -15.93 35.65 -20.20
N GLY A 23 -14.63 35.79 -20.00
CA GLY A 23 -13.64 34.80 -20.37
C GLY A 23 -13.63 33.73 -19.30
N ILE A 24 -13.45 32.48 -19.73
CA ILE A 24 -13.31 31.29 -18.88
C ILE A 24 -12.35 31.62 -17.72
N SER A 25 -12.80 31.41 -16.48
CA SER A 25 -12.01 31.70 -15.28
C SER A 25 -10.93 30.62 -15.10
N HIS A 26 -9.67 31.05 -15.04
CA HIS A 26 -8.48 30.22 -14.97
C HIS A 26 -7.74 30.52 -13.66
N ALA A 27 -7.29 29.45 -12.99
CA ALA A 27 -6.40 29.53 -11.84
C ALA A 27 -5.24 30.50 -12.07
N VAL A 28 -4.79 31.16 -11.00
CA VAL A 28 -3.79 32.23 -11.06
C VAL A 28 -2.39 31.63 -10.91
N THR A 29 -1.72 31.41 -12.04
CA THR A 29 -0.28 31.08 -12.07
C THR A 29 0.55 32.35 -12.07
N LEU A 30 1.38 32.54 -11.05
CA LEU A 30 2.26 33.70 -10.96
C LEU A 30 3.38 33.61 -11.99
N THR A 31 3.51 34.62 -12.84
CA THR A 31 4.51 34.67 -13.92
C THR A 31 5.79 35.43 -13.54
N LYS A 32 5.79 36.10 -12.38
CA LYS A 32 6.92 36.85 -11.84
C LYS A 32 6.80 36.94 -10.32
N ASP A 33 7.90 37.32 -9.67
CA ASP A 33 7.90 37.63 -8.24
C ASP A 33 6.79 38.62 -7.90
N THR A 34 6.00 38.29 -6.89
CA THR A 34 4.76 38.98 -6.55
C THR A 34 4.75 39.31 -5.06
N VAL A 35 4.26 40.50 -4.72
CA VAL A 35 4.13 40.96 -3.34
C VAL A 35 2.65 41.19 -3.02
N TRP A 36 2.17 40.59 -1.93
CA TRP A 36 0.84 40.81 -1.37
C TRP A 36 0.92 41.69 -0.12
N THR A 37 0.04 42.69 -0.06
CA THR A 37 -0.08 43.69 1.02
C THR A 37 -1.54 44.06 1.24
N GLY A 38 -1.93 44.38 2.47
CA GLY A 38 -3.28 44.86 2.79
C GLY A 38 -4.31 43.73 2.84
N GLU A 39 -5.51 43.93 2.30
CA GLU A 39 -6.48 42.85 2.14
C GLU A 39 -6.38 42.23 0.75
N VAL A 40 -6.20 40.90 0.69
CA VAL A 40 -6.13 40.13 -0.55
C VAL A 40 -7.24 39.09 -0.56
N ARG A 41 -8.00 39.05 -1.65
CA ARG A 41 -9.02 38.02 -1.87
C ARG A 41 -8.52 37.00 -2.88
N VAL A 42 -8.58 35.72 -2.50
CA VAL A 42 -8.23 34.58 -3.34
C VAL A 42 -9.51 33.79 -3.61
N ALA A 43 -10.02 33.89 -4.83
CA ALA A 43 -11.26 33.22 -5.23
C ALA A 43 -11.02 31.94 -6.05
N GLU A 44 -9.78 31.72 -6.48
CA GLU A 44 -9.36 30.61 -7.33
C GLU A 44 -7.99 30.13 -6.86
N ASP A 45 -7.59 28.95 -7.33
CA ASP A 45 -6.29 28.37 -7.00
C ASP A 45 -5.14 29.29 -7.42
N VAL A 46 -4.07 29.30 -6.62
CA VAL A 46 -2.86 30.10 -6.87
C VAL A 46 -1.66 29.18 -6.96
N LEU A 47 -0.97 29.20 -8.10
CA LEU A 47 0.29 28.49 -8.29
C LEU A 47 1.46 29.49 -8.23
N VAL A 48 2.45 29.19 -7.39
CA VAL A 48 3.77 29.84 -7.36
C VAL A 48 4.79 28.89 -8.03
N PRO A 49 5.15 29.10 -9.30
CA PRO A 49 6.05 28.20 -10.03
C PRO A 49 7.48 28.22 -9.50
N ARG A 50 8.28 27.25 -9.93
CA ARG A 50 9.72 27.23 -9.63
C ARG A 50 10.39 28.50 -10.15
N GLY A 51 11.30 29.07 -9.35
CA GLY A 51 11.98 30.32 -9.68
C GLY A 51 11.18 31.59 -9.38
N ILE A 52 9.91 31.47 -9.00
CA ILE A 52 9.06 32.59 -8.58
C ILE A 52 8.92 32.63 -7.07
N THR A 53 8.92 33.85 -6.51
CA THR A 53 8.68 34.13 -5.10
C THR A 53 7.37 34.88 -4.89
N LEU A 54 6.51 34.36 -4.01
CA LEU A 54 5.39 35.11 -3.44
C LEU A 54 5.80 35.64 -2.06
N THR A 55 5.81 36.96 -1.90
CA THR A 55 6.10 37.63 -0.63
C THR A 55 4.83 38.25 -0.05
N VAL A 56 4.49 37.93 1.19
CA VAL A 56 3.32 38.45 1.90
C VAL A 56 3.79 39.31 3.06
N ARG A 57 3.51 40.62 3.00
CA ARG A 57 4.01 41.60 3.99
C ARG A 57 3.23 41.54 5.30
N ALA A 58 3.87 42.00 6.38
CA ALA A 58 3.25 42.11 7.71
C ALA A 58 1.87 42.79 7.69
N GLY A 59 0.93 42.28 8.49
CA GLY A 59 -0.42 42.82 8.61
C GLY A 59 -1.37 42.52 7.44
N THR A 60 -0.92 41.75 6.44
CA THR A 60 -1.77 41.35 5.30
C THR A 60 -2.82 40.34 5.75
N ILE A 61 -4.06 40.53 5.30
CA ILE A 61 -5.19 39.62 5.52
C ILE A 61 -5.57 38.99 4.17
N ILE A 62 -5.42 37.68 4.07
CA ILE A 62 -5.77 36.88 2.90
C ILE A 62 -7.06 36.15 3.20
N ARG A 63 -8.09 36.43 2.38
CA ARG A 63 -9.41 35.81 2.44
C ARG A 63 -9.57 34.87 1.27
N ILE A 64 -9.76 33.58 1.57
CA ILE A 64 -9.86 32.52 0.57
C ILE A 64 -11.32 32.10 0.46
N ALA A 65 -11.92 32.27 -0.72
CA ALA A 65 -13.27 31.80 -0.97
C ALA A 65 -13.28 30.27 -1.13
N ALA A 66 -14.30 29.61 -0.57
CA ALA A 66 -14.55 28.22 -0.84
C ALA A 66 -15.00 28.05 -2.30
N ALA A 67 -14.20 27.37 -3.09
CA ALA A 67 -14.61 26.82 -4.36
C ALA A 67 -14.48 25.31 -4.30
N GLU A 68 -15.58 24.58 -4.50
CA GLU A 68 -15.54 23.16 -4.80
C GLU A 68 -15.41 23.01 -6.31
N SER A 69 -14.17 22.98 -6.79
CA SER A 69 -13.91 22.72 -8.20
C SER A 69 -14.07 21.23 -8.47
N THR A 70 -14.91 20.86 -9.44
CA THR A 70 -14.86 19.51 -10.03
C THR A 70 -13.72 19.37 -11.04
N LYS A 71 -12.96 20.45 -11.28
CA LYS A 71 -11.87 20.47 -12.27
C LYS A 71 -10.73 19.59 -11.76
N THR A 72 -10.47 18.53 -12.52
CA THR A 72 -9.24 17.74 -12.45
C THR A 72 -8.10 18.53 -13.06
N ASP A 73 -7.84 19.75 -12.60
CA ASP A 73 -6.64 20.49 -13.04
C ASP A 73 -5.43 19.81 -12.38
N PRO A 74 -4.43 19.36 -13.15
CA PRO A 74 -3.29 18.68 -12.56
C PRO A 74 -2.50 19.60 -11.66
N GLU A 75 -2.49 20.90 -11.88
CA GLU A 75 -1.60 21.80 -11.16
C GLU A 75 -1.79 21.80 -9.64
N PHE A 76 -3.01 21.46 -9.18
CA PHE A 76 -3.42 21.50 -7.78
C PHE A 76 -3.59 20.10 -7.16
N ILE A 77 -3.36 20.02 -5.85
CA ILE A 77 -3.41 18.78 -5.05
C ILE A 77 -4.81 18.53 -4.49
N SER A 78 -5.58 19.59 -4.30
CA SER A 78 -6.91 19.59 -3.69
C SER A 78 -7.99 20.03 -4.69
N PRO A 79 -9.23 19.51 -4.56
CA PRO A 79 -10.39 20.06 -5.27
C PRO A 79 -10.95 21.34 -4.64
N LEU A 80 -10.45 21.72 -3.46
CA LEU A 80 -10.76 22.99 -2.80
C LEU A 80 -9.74 24.05 -3.23
N THR A 81 -10.12 25.33 -3.12
CA THR A 81 -9.22 26.47 -3.36
C THR A 81 -7.88 26.29 -2.63
N GLU A 82 -6.79 26.24 -3.39
CA GLU A 82 -5.44 25.90 -2.93
C GLU A 82 -4.41 26.98 -3.28
N ILE A 83 -3.44 27.20 -2.38
CA ILE A 83 -2.23 27.96 -2.68
C ILE A 83 -1.06 26.98 -2.77
N THR A 84 -0.59 26.72 -3.99
CA THR A 84 0.48 25.74 -4.28
C THR A 84 1.82 26.44 -4.48
N ILE A 85 2.81 26.03 -3.71
CA ILE A 85 4.16 26.60 -3.68
C ILE A 85 5.16 25.58 -4.24
N ARG A 86 5.52 25.72 -5.52
CA ARG A 86 6.66 25.00 -6.13
C ARG A 86 7.94 25.83 -6.16
N GLY A 87 7.79 27.16 -6.15
CA GLY A 87 8.86 28.11 -5.95
C GLY A 87 9.10 28.42 -4.48
N LYS A 88 8.95 29.69 -4.11
CA LYS A 88 9.18 30.18 -2.76
C LYS A 88 8.00 31.00 -2.23
N LEU A 89 7.60 30.72 -1.00
CA LEU A 89 6.70 31.57 -0.21
C LEU A 89 7.51 32.25 0.90
N VAL A 90 7.37 33.57 1.04
CA VAL A 90 7.92 34.35 2.15
C VAL A 90 6.78 35.09 2.84
N VAL A 91 6.55 34.81 4.12
CA VAL A 91 5.54 35.51 4.93
C VAL A 91 6.25 36.28 6.04
N GLU A 92 6.18 37.61 5.99
CA GLU A 92 6.93 38.52 6.85
C GLU A 92 6.09 39.07 8.00
N GLY A 93 5.23 38.24 8.60
CA GLY A 93 4.43 38.64 9.76
C GLY A 93 5.31 38.99 10.96
N THR A 94 4.78 39.85 11.84
CA THR A 94 5.40 40.18 13.13
C THR A 94 4.41 39.98 14.26
N GLY A 95 4.88 39.89 15.51
CA GLY A 95 3.99 39.75 16.67
C GLY A 95 2.97 40.91 16.84
N LYS A 96 3.27 42.10 16.29
CA LYS A 96 2.35 43.26 16.30
C LYS A 96 1.42 43.31 15.08
N ALA A 97 1.85 42.74 13.97
CA ALA A 97 1.13 42.75 12.69
C ALA A 97 1.29 41.36 12.03
N PRO A 98 0.59 40.34 12.56
CA PRO A 98 0.63 39.00 11.98
C PRO A 98 0.01 39.02 10.58
N VAL A 99 0.39 38.04 9.75
CA VAL A 99 -0.29 37.78 8.48
C VAL A 99 -1.37 36.74 8.72
N THR A 100 -2.56 36.93 8.18
CA THR A 100 -3.69 36.00 8.37
C THR A 100 -4.13 35.37 7.06
N PHE A 101 -4.19 34.05 7.00
CA PHE A 101 -4.87 33.29 5.96
C PHE A 101 -6.13 32.67 6.55
N SER A 102 -7.27 32.93 5.92
CA SER A 102 -8.57 32.49 6.45
C SER A 102 -9.59 32.24 5.36
N GLY A 103 -10.44 31.23 5.55
CA GLY A 103 -11.60 31.01 4.70
C GLY A 103 -12.62 32.16 4.84
N GLU A 104 -13.20 32.60 3.72
CA GLU A 104 -14.22 33.67 3.70
C GLU A 104 -15.49 33.27 4.46
N GLU A 105 -15.86 32.01 4.35
CA GLU A 105 -17.09 31.44 4.89
C GLU A 105 -16.99 31.16 6.40
N LYS A 106 -15.78 31.27 6.99
CA LYS A 106 -15.50 30.96 8.41
C LYS A 106 -16.01 29.57 8.83
N ARG A 107 -16.01 28.64 7.88
CA ARG A 107 -16.36 27.24 8.07
C ARG A 107 -15.07 26.41 8.07
N ASN A 108 -14.96 25.49 9.02
CA ASN A 108 -13.81 24.57 9.07
C ASN A 108 -13.64 23.82 7.74
N ALA A 109 -12.40 23.65 7.28
CA ALA A 109 -12.03 23.06 6.00
C ALA A 109 -12.78 23.68 4.78
N SER A 110 -12.92 25.00 4.77
CA SER A 110 -13.53 25.75 3.64
C SER A 110 -12.58 25.86 2.43
N TRP A 111 -11.28 25.71 2.64
CA TRP A 111 -10.25 25.77 1.61
C TRP A 111 -9.14 24.76 1.88
N ALA A 112 -8.30 24.45 0.88
CA ALA A 112 -7.31 23.38 0.97
C ALA A 112 -6.19 23.68 2.00
N GLY A 113 -5.77 24.94 2.07
CA GLY A 113 -4.58 25.38 2.79
C GLY A 113 -3.42 25.76 1.87
N ILE A 114 -2.21 25.79 2.44
CA ILE A 114 -0.98 26.12 1.72
C ILE A 114 -0.20 24.83 1.45
N ALA A 115 -0.06 24.47 0.18
CA ALA A 115 0.62 23.25 -0.26
C ALA A 115 2.03 23.56 -0.78
N ILE A 116 3.06 23.13 -0.07
CA ILE A 116 4.47 23.26 -0.46
C ILE A 116 4.87 21.99 -1.20
N ASP A 117 4.81 22.05 -2.53
CA ASP A 117 5.06 20.92 -3.44
C ASP A 117 6.48 21.01 -4.01
N GLN A 118 7.43 20.39 -3.32
CA GLN A 118 8.88 20.48 -3.60
C GLN A 118 9.46 21.91 -3.57
N GLY A 119 8.67 22.89 -3.15
CA GLY A 119 9.07 24.28 -2.95
C GLY A 119 9.57 24.56 -1.54
N THR A 120 9.67 25.84 -1.21
CA THR A 120 10.10 26.32 0.11
C THR A 120 9.16 27.38 0.66
N ALA A 121 8.91 27.35 1.96
CA ALA A 121 8.18 28.39 2.67
C ALA A 121 8.94 28.86 3.91
N GLU A 122 9.21 30.16 3.97
CA GLU A 122 9.78 30.87 5.11
C GLU A 122 8.69 31.76 5.69
N VAL A 123 8.10 31.37 6.83
CA VAL A 123 6.92 32.04 7.38
C VAL A 123 7.13 32.46 8.83
N SER A 124 6.84 33.74 9.10
CA SER A 124 6.94 34.35 10.43
C SER A 124 5.61 34.95 10.84
N ALA A 125 5.22 34.72 12.09
CA ALA A 125 4.00 35.21 12.74
C ALA A 125 2.76 35.16 11.82
N VAL A 126 2.52 33.97 11.26
CA VAL A 126 1.33 33.70 10.45
C VAL A 126 0.21 33.13 11.31
N GLN A 127 -1.02 33.49 11.00
CA GLN A 127 -2.23 32.88 11.52
C GLN A 127 -2.94 32.17 10.38
N VAL A 128 -3.17 30.87 10.50
CA VAL A 128 -3.89 30.09 9.49
C VAL A 128 -5.04 29.36 10.15
N HIS A 129 -6.25 29.59 9.62
CA HIS A 129 -7.46 28.96 10.14
C HIS A 129 -8.48 28.63 9.04
N ASP A 130 -9.42 27.76 9.40
CA ASP A 130 -10.56 27.32 8.60
C ASP A 130 -10.17 26.49 7.34
N SER A 131 -8.95 25.93 7.31
CA SER A 131 -8.41 25.12 6.20
C SER A 131 -8.51 23.61 6.44
N GLU A 132 -8.43 22.82 5.36
CA GLU A 132 -8.25 21.37 5.44
C GLU A 132 -6.89 21.03 6.04
N ALA A 133 -5.80 21.61 5.56
CA ALA A 133 -4.50 21.51 6.20
C ALA A 133 -3.78 22.85 6.13
N ALA A 134 -3.49 23.49 7.27
CA ALA A 134 -2.90 24.83 7.25
C ALA A 134 -1.59 24.86 6.45
N PHE A 135 -0.74 23.84 6.63
CA PHE A 135 0.37 23.55 5.73
C PHE A 135 0.42 22.07 5.34
N THR A 136 0.56 21.81 4.04
CA THR A 136 0.95 20.49 3.50
C THR A 136 2.35 20.60 2.89
N VAL A 137 3.30 19.79 3.33
CA VAL A 137 4.69 19.77 2.84
C VAL A 137 4.93 18.45 2.11
N LEU A 138 5.05 18.49 0.78
CA LEU A 138 5.28 17.32 -0.06
C LEU A 138 6.69 17.40 -0.64
N ASP A 139 7.62 16.64 -0.06
CA ASP A 139 9.05 16.66 -0.44
C ASP A 139 9.64 18.09 -0.53
N GLY A 140 9.09 19.04 0.24
CA GLY A 140 9.47 20.44 0.30
C GLY A 140 9.97 20.87 1.68
N SER A 141 10.17 22.17 1.88
CA SER A 141 10.66 22.72 3.15
C SER A 141 9.73 23.79 3.72
N LEU A 142 9.34 23.64 4.98
CA LEU A 142 8.63 24.65 5.77
C LEU A 142 9.48 25.07 6.95
N ASN A 143 9.79 26.37 7.03
CA ASN A 143 10.37 27.01 8.20
C ASN A 143 9.36 28.00 8.77
N MET A 144 8.76 27.66 9.91
CA MET A 144 7.69 28.42 10.54
C MET A 144 8.10 28.93 11.92
N THR A 145 7.95 30.23 12.15
CA THR A 145 8.30 30.88 13.42
C THR A 145 7.15 31.72 13.98
N GLY A 146 6.95 31.70 15.30
CA GLY A 146 6.03 32.62 15.99
C GLY A 146 4.56 32.56 15.56
N SER A 147 4.09 31.43 15.03
CA SER A 147 2.83 31.34 14.28
C SER A 147 1.70 30.65 15.06
N LEU A 148 0.45 30.84 14.64
CA LEU A 148 -0.74 30.22 15.22
C LEU A 148 -1.53 29.46 14.14
N LEU A 149 -1.64 28.14 14.29
CA LEU A 149 -2.49 27.30 13.45
C LEU A 149 -3.67 26.79 14.29
N SER A 150 -4.88 27.23 13.98
CA SER A 150 -6.07 26.84 14.73
C SER A 150 -7.33 26.70 13.88
N ARG A 151 -8.31 25.92 14.35
CA ARG A 151 -9.57 25.64 13.63
C ARG A 151 -9.37 25.12 12.21
N ASN A 152 -8.32 24.34 11.99
CA ASN A 152 -8.10 23.59 10.75
C ASN A 152 -8.47 22.13 10.96
N ARG A 153 -8.64 21.35 9.89
CA ARG A 153 -8.69 19.90 10.04
C ARG A 153 -7.31 19.35 10.41
N TYR A 154 -6.25 19.76 9.71
CA TYR A 154 -4.86 19.47 10.08
C TYR A 154 -4.08 20.77 10.29
N GLY A 155 -3.21 20.82 11.31
CA GLY A 155 -2.26 21.91 11.48
C GLY A 155 -1.15 21.84 10.43
N VAL A 156 -0.29 20.82 10.52
CA VAL A 156 0.78 20.58 9.55
C VAL A 156 0.77 19.12 9.13
N VAL A 157 0.85 18.87 7.83
CA VAL A 157 1.05 17.54 7.24
C VAL A 157 2.35 17.56 6.45
N ALA A 158 3.34 16.78 6.85
CA ALA A 158 4.58 16.60 6.08
C ALA A 158 4.65 15.17 5.52
N HIS A 159 4.97 15.03 4.24
CA HIS A 159 4.96 13.75 3.56
C HIS A 159 6.13 13.63 2.59
N GLY A 160 6.82 12.49 2.66
CA GLY A 160 7.93 12.14 1.78
C GLY A 160 9.27 12.36 2.47
N SER A 161 10.28 11.58 2.07
CA SER A 161 11.57 11.52 2.77
C SER A 161 12.41 12.79 2.61
N ALA A 162 12.08 13.64 1.62
CA ALA A 162 12.68 14.95 1.45
C ALA A 162 11.90 16.07 2.17
N ALA A 163 10.69 15.79 2.70
CA ALA A 163 9.91 16.80 3.40
C ALA A 163 10.57 17.17 4.74
N ASN A 164 10.74 18.47 4.97
CA ASN A 164 11.27 19.02 6.20
C ASN A 164 10.38 20.14 6.74
N ALA A 165 9.90 20.00 7.98
CA ALA A 165 9.14 21.02 8.68
C ALA A 165 9.85 21.43 9.96
N ARG A 166 10.33 22.67 10.04
CA ARG A 166 10.86 23.30 11.25
C ARG A 166 9.83 24.27 11.82
N ILE A 167 9.45 24.07 13.07
CA ILE A 167 8.42 24.84 13.77
C ILE A 167 8.97 25.41 15.07
N GLU A 168 9.21 26.72 15.11
CA GLU A 168 9.77 27.41 16.29
C GLU A 168 8.80 28.42 16.90
N GLY A 169 8.69 28.45 18.23
CA GLY A 169 7.91 29.47 18.94
C GLY A 169 6.43 29.56 18.54
N SER A 170 5.83 28.48 18.03
CA SER A 170 4.50 28.49 17.40
C SER A 170 3.46 27.71 18.22
N ARG A 171 2.17 28.01 18.03
CA ARG A 171 1.04 27.32 18.69
C ARG A 171 0.16 26.62 17.65
N ILE A 172 -0.04 25.31 17.81
CA ILE A 172 -0.89 24.49 16.94
C ILE A 172 -1.95 23.84 17.83
N THR A 173 -3.16 24.39 17.82
CA THR A 173 -4.21 24.06 18.79
C THR A 173 -5.59 24.27 18.20
N GLU A 174 -6.64 23.70 18.81
CA GLU A 174 -8.03 23.85 18.35
C GLU A 174 -8.25 23.36 16.91
N ASN A 175 -7.33 22.55 16.36
CA ASN A 175 -7.52 21.85 15.08
C ASN A 175 -8.20 20.50 15.33
N GLU A 176 -8.65 19.77 14.30
CA GLU A 176 -8.99 18.36 14.49
C GLU A 176 -7.73 17.54 14.80
N TYR A 177 -6.68 17.78 14.02
CA TYR A 177 -5.38 17.13 14.12
C TYR A 177 -4.27 18.18 14.14
N GLY A 178 -3.25 17.98 14.98
CA GLY A 178 -2.10 18.87 15.08
C GLY A 178 -1.08 18.63 13.95
N VAL A 179 0.04 17.96 14.25
CA VAL A 179 1.16 17.77 13.32
C VAL A 179 1.35 16.31 12.92
N PHE A 180 1.25 16.02 11.63
CA PHE A 180 1.28 14.68 11.06
C PHE A 180 2.49 14.52 10.13
N THR A 181 3.26 13.45 10.27
CA THR A 181 4.40 13.12 9.40
C THR A 181 4.25 11.75 8.77
N PHE A 182 4.56 11.68 7.48
CA PHE A 182 4.38 10.48 6.67
C PHE A 182 5.61 10.18 5.82
N GLN A 183 5.89 8.90 5.59
CA GLN A 183 6.94 8.43 4.68
C GLN A 183 8.33 9.06 4.95
N GLY A 184 8.77 9.01 6.20
CA GLY A 184 10.10 9.52 6.59
C GLY A 184 10.25 11.04 6.63
N ALA A 185 9.16 11.80 6.50
CA ALA A 185 9.18 13.26 6.64
C ALA A 185 9.77 13.69 8.00
N ARG A 186 10.61 14.73 7.96
CA ARG A 186 11.32 15.26 9.13
C ARG A 186 10.54 16.41 9.76
N LEU A 187 10.42 16.37 11.08
CA LEU A 187 9.80 17.42 11.88
C LEU A 187 10.76 17.84 13.00
N GLU A 188 11.14 19.11 12.99
CA GLU A 188 11.88 19.75 14.08
C GLU A 188 10.96 20.77 14.76
N SER A 189 10.67 20.58 16.05
CA SER A 189 9.85 21.51 16.83
C SER A 189 10.63 22.05 18.02
N LYS A 190 10.70 23.37 18.18
CA LYS A 190 11.44 24.04 19.25
C LYS A 190 10.61 25.15 19.88
N SER A 191 10.47 25.14 21.20
CA SER A 191 9.70 26.15 21.94
C SER A 191 8.26 26.35 21.40
N SER A 192 7.68 25.33 20.79
CA SER A 192 6.35 25.36 20.18
C SER A 192 5.38 24.50 21.00
N LEU A 193 4.09 24.87 21.00
CA LEU A 193 3.03 24.16 21.70
C LEU A 193 2.09 23.49 20.68
N VAL A 194 2.07 22.16 20.66
CA VAL A 194 1.13 21.34 19.88
C VAL A 194 0.23 20.60 20.86
N THR A 195 -0.87 21.22 21.27
CA THR A 195 -1.81 20.63 22.23
C THR A 195 -3.22 21.21 22.07
N GLY A 196 -4.23 20.53 22.60
CA GLY A 196 -5.62 20.98 22.56
C GLY A 196 -6.26 20.83 21.17
N ASN A 197 -5.72 19.92 20.33
CA ASN A 197 -6.36 19.51 19.10
C ASN A 197 -7.38 18.39 19.40
N ARG A 198 -8.53 18.41 18.72
CA ARG A 198 -9.73 17.64 19.08
C ARG A 198 -9.52 16.12 19.07
N LYS A 199 -8.82 15.61 18.06
CA LYS A 199 -8.64 14.16 17.85
C LYS A 199 -7.22 13.73 18.21
N LYS A 200 -6.20 14.38 17.66
CA LYS A 200 -4.81 13.98 17.91
C LYS A 200 -3.83 15.14 17.73
N ASP A 201 -2.94 15.34 18.70
CA ASP A 201 -1.94 16.41 18.66
C ASP A 201 -0.79 16.10 17.70
N SER A 202 -0.31 14.86 17.64
CA SER A 202 0.71 14.45 16.68
C SER A 202 0.58 13.01 16.24
N TYR A 203 1.01 12.72 15.01
CA TYR A 203 1.01 11.38 14.45
C TYR A 203 2.16 11.19 13.46
N SER A 204 2.75 10.01 13.45
CA SER A 204 3.79 9.65 12.49
C SER A 204 3.54 8.23 11.98
N ALA A 205 3.62 8.06 10.67
CA ALA A 205 3.49 6.76 10.04
C ALA A 205 4.43 6.60 8.85
N THR A 206 4.85 5.38 8.60
CA THR A 206 5.66 5.00 7.43
C THR A 206 5.14 3.67 6.94
N SER A 207 5.04 3.49 5.63
CA SER A 207 4.73 2.19 5.05
C SER A 207 5.97 1.63 4.36
N LYS A 208 5.90 0.35 4.00
CA LYS A 208 6.97 -0.31 3.28
C LYS A 208 7.22 0.39 1.95
N GLU A 209 8.47 0.68 1.65
CA GLU A 209 8.84 1.28 0.37
C GLU A 209 8.49 0.32 -0.77
N PHE A 210 7.87 0.87 -1.81
CA PHE A 210 7.62 0.15 -3.04
C PHE A 210 8.93 -0.03 -3.81
N ALA A 211 9.28 -1.28 -4.13
CA ALA A 211 10.37 -1.60 -5.05
C ALA A 211 9.85 -1.54 -6.51
N PRO A 212 10.34 -0.61 -7.34
CA PRO A 212 9.97 -0.55 -8.75
C PRO A 212 10.32 -1.85 -9.47
N PRO A 213 9.55 -2.24 -10.50
CA PRO A 213 9.93 -3.38 -11.34
C PRO A 213 11.26 -3.09 -12.06
N ASN A 214 11.91 -4.14 -12.55
CA ASN A 214 13.05 -3.97 -13.44
C ASN A 214 12.66 -3.06 -14.62
N THR A 215 13.52 -2.09 -14.90
CA THR A 215 13.34 -1.19 -16.03
C THR A 215 13.31 -2.00 -17.32
N LEU A 216 12.27 -1.78 -18.13
CA LEU A 216 12.19 -2.26 -19.50
C LEU A 216 13.44 -1.81 -20.30
N ALA A 217 14.15 -2.75 -20.92
CA ALA A 217 15.45 -2.53 -21.56
C ALA A 217 15.39 -1.48 -22.68
N THR A 218 16.48 -0.69 -22.87
CA THR A 218 16.53 0.38 -23.87
C THR A 218 17.74 0.24 -24.78
N SER A 219 17.56 0.30 -26.11
CA SER A 219 18.66 0.43 -27.10
C SER A 219 19.00 1.90 -27.37
N ALA A 220 19.50 2.60 -26.35
CA ALA A 220 19.63 4.07 -26.36
C ALA A 220 20.72 4.63 -27.31
N ASP A 221 21.56 3.80 -27.93
CA ASP A 221 22.71 4.24 -28.74
C ASP A 221 22.40 4.40 -30.24
N SER A 222 21.15 4.19 -30.67
CA SER A 222 20.80 4.37 -32.09
C SER A 222 20.64 5.85 -32.46
N PRO A 223 21.15 6.30 -33.63
CA PRO A 223 20.92 7.65 -34.10
C PRO A 223 19.42 7.91 -34.30
N VAL A 224 19.00 9.17 -34.17
CA VAL A 224 17.62 9.59 -34.47
C VAL A 224 17.33 9.27 -35.93
N SER A 225 16.41 8.35 -36.15
CA SER A 225 16.03 7.84 -37.47
C SER A 225 15.07 8.79 -38.20
N ARG A 226 14.18 9.46 -37.46
CA ARG A 226 13.25 10.48 -38.00
C ARG A 226 12.98 11.58 -36.98
N ARG A 227 12.74 12.78 -37.48
CA ARG A 227 12.29 13.94 -36.72
C ARG A 227 10.99 14.46 -37.30
N TYR A 228 10.02 14.72 -36.44
CA TYR A 228 8.73 15.28 -36.80
C TYR A 228 8.50 16.62 -36.11
N GLN A 229 7.80 17.52 -36.79
CA GLN A 229 7.29 18.78 -36.22
C GLN A 229 5.77 18.62 -36.06
N ASP A 230 4.99 19.67 -36.31
CA ASP A 230 3.54 19.55 -36.49
C ASP A 230 3.23 18.80 -37.80
N GLU A 231 2.57 17.65 -37.72
CA GLU A 231 2.29 16.82 -38.90
C GLU A 231 0.96 16.05 -38.78
N VAL A 232 0.34 15.73 -39.92
CA VAL A 232 -0.91 14.94 -40.01
C VAL A 232 -0.65 13.65 -40.78
N PHE A 233 -0.81 12.51 -40.13
CA PHE A 233 -0.60 11.19 -40.73
C PHE A 233 -1.90 10.63 -41.30
N ARG A 234 -2.05 10.65 -42.63
CA ARG A 234 -3.21 10.07 -43.32
C ARG A 234 -2.92 8.64 -43.77
N GLY A 235 -3.87 7.73 -43.54
CA GLY A 235 -3.72 6.32 -43.86
C GLY A 235 -2.85 5.58 -42.83
N ASP A 236 -2.10 4.58 -43.28
CA ASP A 236 -1.24 3.79 -42.40
C ASP A 236 0.15 4.40 -42.28
N THR A 237 0.60 4.64 -41.06
CA THR A 237 1.95 5.10 -40.75
C THR A 237 2.64 4.14 -39.80
N ILE A 238 3.89 3.80 -40.09
CA ILE A 238 4.71 2.88 -39.29
C ILE A 238 5.90 3.66 -38.73
N TRP A 239 6.09 3.58 -37.42
CA TRP A 239 7.27 4.06 -36.71
C TRP A 239 8.14 2.90 -36.25
N GLN A 240 9.45 3.06 -36.46
CA GLN A 240 10.49 2.13 -36.05
C GLN A 240 11.79 2.89 -35.78
N GLY A 241 12.54 2.46 -34.77
CA GLY A 241 13.83 3.05 -34.41
C GLY A 241 13.67 4.21 -33.42
N ARG A 242 14.60 5.18 -33.46
CA ARG A 242 14.54 6.36 -32.59
C ARG A 242 13.85 7.51 -33.31
N ILE A 243 12.75 8.02 -32.77
CA ILE A 243 11.89 9.05 -33.35
C ILE A 243 11.89 10.27 -32.42
N GLU A 244 12.14 11.46 -32.97
CA GLU A 244 12.02 12.72 -32.24
C GLU A 244 10.78 13.50 -32.70
N VAL A 245 10.00 14.02 -31.77
CA VAL A 245 8.77 14.77 -32.01
C VAL A 245 8.90 16.15 -31.39
N ALA A 246 8.91 17.19 -32.22
CA ALA A 246 9.02 18.60 -31.85
C ALA A 246 7.75 19.40 -32.21
N GLY A 247 6.60 18.73 -32.24
CA GLY A 247 5.28 19.34 -32.48
C GLY A 247 4.15 18.41 -32.05
N VAL A 248 2.95 18.66 -32.57
CA VAL A 248 1.77 17.81 -32.36
C VAL A 248 1.52 16.93 -33.58
N ILE A 249 1.64 15.61 -33.40
CA ILE A 249 1.36 14.63 -34.45
C ILE A 249 -0.11 14.25 -34.42
N ARG A 250 -0.83 14.49 -35.51
CA ARG A 250 -2.26 14.19 -35.62
C ARG A 250 -2.49 12.95 -36.47
N VAL A 251 -3.20 11.97 -35.93
CA VAL A 251 -3.68 10.78 -36.64
C VAL A 251 -5.20 10.90 -36.73
N PRO A 252 -5.77 11.43 -37.84
CA PRO A 252 -7.21 11.63 -37.98
C PRO A 252 -7.97 10.31 -38.10
N GLU A 253 -9.29 10.39 -38.01
CA GLU A 253 -10.20 9.26 -38.24
C GLU A 253 -9.89 8.55 -39.57
N GLY A 254 -10.04 7.22 -39.60
CA GLY A 254 -9.70 6.37 -40.75
C GLY A 254 -8.20 6.12 -40.95
N SER A 255 -7.32 6.76 -40.17
CA SER A 255 -5.86 6.58 -40.23
C SER A 255 -5.35 5.75 -39.05
N ARG A 256 -4.16 5.16 -39.20
CA ARG A 256 -3.57 4.25 -38.20
C ARG A 256 -2.09 4.54 -37.99
N LEU A 257 -1.68 4.61 -36.73
CA LEU A 257 -0.28 4.67 -36.34
C LEU A 257 0.14 3.35 -35.71
N PHE A 258 1.09 2.69 -36.35
CA PHE A 258 1.75 1.48 -35.87
C PHE A 258 3.12 1.84 -35.32
N ILE A 259 3.40 1.42 -34.09
CA ILE A 259 4.71 1.60 -33.47
C ILE A 259 5.29 0.23 -33.19
N LEU A 260 6.41 -0.09 -33.83
CA LEU A 260 7.02 -1.42 -33.77
C LEU A 260 7.84 -1.63 -32.48
N PRO A 261 8.06 -2.90 -32.04
CA PRO A 261 8.91 -3.20 -30.88
C PRO A 261 10.28 -2.54 -30.93
N GLY A 262 10.78 -2.12 -29.76
CA GLY A 262 12.09 -1.45 -29.61
C GLY A 262 12.13 0.02 -30.06
N THR A 263 10.99 0.59 -30.48
CA THR A 263 10.91 2.00 -30.87
C THR A 263 11.02 2.92 -29.67
N ILE A 264 11.82 3.99 -29.79
CA ILE A 264 11.93 5.06 -28.80
C ILE A 264 11.38 6.33 -29.41
N VAL A 265 10.33 6.88 -28.81
CA VAL A 265 9.69 8.15 -29.18
C VAL A 265 10.06 9.20 -28.13
N GLU A 266 10.74 10.25 -28.57
CA GLU A 266 11.23 11.33 -27.71
C GLU A 266 10.56 12.65 -28.07
N PHE A 267 9.96 13.30 -27.09
CA PHE A 267 9.26 14.57 -27.27
C PHE A 267 10.14 15.73 -26.80
N VAL A 268 10.43 16.66 -27.71
CA VAL A 268 11.16 17.89 -27.40
C VAL A 268 10.27 18.81 -26.57
N LYS A 269 10.80 19.43 -25.51
CA LYS A 269 10.01 20.35 -24.72
C LYS A 269 9.76 21.66 -25.47
N LYS A 270 8.49 22.06 -25.53
CA LYS A 270 8.05 23.37 -26.00
C LYS A 270 7.04 23.92 -25.01
N ASP A 271 7.34 25.03 -24.36
CA ASP A 271 6.46 25.70 -23.39
C ASP A 271 6.40 27.20 -23.72
N THR A 272 5.40 27.59 -24.51
CA THR A 272 5.21 28.98 -24.92
C THR A 272 4.52 29.82 -23.84
N THR A 273 3.91 29.16 -22.86
CA THR A 273 3.13 29.79 -21.79
C THR A 273 3.94 30.09 -20.52
N GLY A 274 5.12 29.48 -20.37
CA GLY A 274 5.96 29.63 -19.19
C GLY A 274 5.42 28.93 -17.95
N THR A 275 4.48 28.00 -18.11
CA THR A 275 3.85 27.23 -17.02
C THR A 275 4.74 26.09 -16.52
N GLY A 276 5.79 25.77 -17.27
CA GLY A 276 6.68 24.63 -17.05
C GLY A 276 6.22 23.35 -17.75
N ILE A 277 5.09 23.38 -18.47
CA ILE A 277 4.46 22.23 -19.12
C ILE A 277 4.75 22.25 -20.63
N GLY A 278 5.17 21.10 -21.17
CA GLY A 278 5.39 20.92 -22.60
C GLY A 278 4.09 20.74 -23.38
N GLU A 279 4.06 21.29 -24.59
CA GLU A 279 2.89 21.32 -25.49
C GLU A 279 2.91 20.22 -26.57
N ASN A 280 4.07 19.61 -26.80
CA ASN A 280 4.26 18.61 -27.85
C ASN A 280 3.68 17.25 -27.44
N GLY A 281 3.16 16.49 -28.40
CA GLY A 281 2.47 15.22 -28.10
C GLY A 281 1.84 14.55 -29.32
N LEU A 282 1.01 13.54 -29.06
CA LEU A 282 0.24 12.83 -30.08
C LEU A 282 -1.24 13.17 -29.92
N LEU A 283 -1.96 13.38 -31.03
CA LEU A 283 -3.42 13.49 -31.09
C LEU A 283 -3.96 12.40 -32.01
N ILE A 284 -4.50 11.34 -31.41
CA ILE A 284 -5.03 10.15 -32.06
C ILE A 284 -6.56 10.24 -32.10
N GLN A 285 -7.11 10.46 -33.30
CA GLN A 285 -8.55 10.36 -33.59
C GLN A 285 -8.85 9.13 -34.45
N GLY A 286 -7.84 8.63 -35.18
CA GLY A 286 -7.82 7.32 -35.80
C GLY A 286 -7.47 6.22 -34.80
N ARG A 287 -6.54 5.32 -35.15
CA ARG A 287 -6.15 4.20 -34.29
C ARG A 287 -4.66 4.20 -33.94
N LEU A 288 -4.35 3.95 -32.67
CA LEU A 288 -3.01 3.67 -32.19
C LEU A 288 -2.81 2.16 -31.93
N ILE A 289 -1.74 1.61 -32.48
CA ILE A 289 -1.25 0.26 -32.20
C ILE A 289 0.24 0.37 -31.83
N ALA A 290 0.52 0.44 -30.53
CA ALA A 290 1.87 0.40 -29.97
C ALA A 290 2.06 -0.93 -29.26
N LYS A 291 2.69 -1.90 -29.95
CA LYS A 291 2.85 -3.26 -29.45
C LYS A 291 4.33 -3.61 -29.36
N GLY A 292 4.91 -3.45 -28.17
CA GLY A 292 6.25 -3.89 -27.84
C GLY A 292 6.31 -5.38 -27.51
N THR A 293 7.45 -5.79 -26.95
CA THR A 293 7.69 -7.12 -26.37
C THR A 293 8.44 -6.98 -25.05
N PRO A 294 8.49 -8.01 -24.17
CA PRO A 294 9.32 -7.96 -22.96
C PRO A 294 10.79 -7.62 -23.25
N GLU A 295 11.34 -8.15 -24.35
CA GLU A 295 12.74 -7.96 -24.75
C GLU A 295 12.96 -6.63 -25.48
N ASN A 296 11.98 -6.18 -26.27
CA ASN A 296 12.03 -4.95 -27.06
C ASN A 296 10.79 -4.08 -26.78
N PRO A 297 10.74 -3.41 -25.63
CA PRO A 297 9.65 -2.53 -25.25
C PRO A 297 9.63 -1.27 -26.11
N ILE A 298 8.46 -0.61 -26.19
CA ILE A 298 8.32 0.72 -26.82
C ILE A 298 8.45 1.78 -25.73
N ILE A 299 9.16 2.87 -25.98
CA ILE A 299 9.43 3.91 -24.96
C ILE A 299 8.94 5.26 -25.46
N PHE A 300 8.15 5.95 -24.65
CA PHE A 300 7.72 7.33 -24.83
C PHE A 300 8.32 8.19 -23.70
N ARG A 301 9.16 9.17 -24.03
CA ARG A 301 9.87 9.98 -23.03
C ARG A 301 10.17 11.41 -23.48
N SER A 302 10.61 12.25 -22.55
CA SER A 302 11.21 13.56 -22.84
C SER A 302 12.52 13.44 -23.62
N ALA A 303 12.73 14.31 -24.60
CA ALA A 303 13.99 14.45 -25.34
C ALA A 303 15.02 15.30 -24.59
N GLU A 304 14.63 15.96 -23.49
CA GLU A 304 15.51 16.86 -22.74
C GLU A 304 16.69 16.12 -22.09
N ASN A 305 17.80 16.84 -21.91
CA ASN A 305 18.97 16.31 -21.18
C ASN A 305 18.62 16.04 -19.71
N VAL A 306 17.92 16.98 -19.07
CA VAL A 306 17.37 16.83 -17.73
C VAL A 306 15.87 16.58 -17.87
N LYS A 307 15.49 15.32 -17.89
CA LYS A 307 14.10 14.88 -18.07
C LYS A 307 13.31 15.16 -16.80
N ARG A 308 12.16 15.82 -16.95
CA ARG A 308 11.26 16.18 -15.85
C ARG A 308 9.83 15.80 -16.20
N THR A 309 9.02 15.55 -15.16
CA THR A 309 7.58 15.42 -15.29
C THR A 309 7.01 16.67 -15.97
N GLY A 310 6.16 16.47 -16.99
CA GLY A 310 5.55 17.59 -17.73
C GLY A 310 6.39 18.17 -18.85
N ASP A 311 7.46 17.51 -19.31
CA ASP A 311 8.26 18.01 -20.44
C ASP A 311 7.54 17.90 -21.80
N TRP A 312 6.50 17.09 -21.88
CA TRP A 312 5.63 16.95 -23.05
C TRP A 312 4.18 16.73 -22.60
N ASP A 313 3.22 17.02 -23.47
CA ASP A 313 1.80 17.03 -23.10
C ASP A 313 1.31 15.62 -22.83
N SER A 314 1.01 14.86 -23.88
CA SER A 314 0.36 13.56 -23.75
C SER A 314 0.28 12.74 -25.04
N ILE A 315 -0.06 11.47 -24.86
CA ILE A 315 -0.70 10.67 -25.91
C ILE A 315 -2.21 10.91 -25.77
N ASN A 316 -2.73 11.88 -26.52
CA ASN A 316 -4.16 12.19 -26.57
C ASN A 316 -4.88 11.22 -27.50
N ILE A 317 -5.91 10.53 -27.03
CA ILE A 317 -6.80 9.70 -27.86
C ILE A 317 -8.24 10.22 -27.74
N MET A 318 -8.79 10.76 -28.82
CA MET A 318 -10.03 11.54 -28.79
C MET A 318 -11.03 11.02 -29.82
N ASN A 319 -12.25 10.70 -29.37
CA ASN A 319 -13.33 10.18 -30.22
C ASN A 319 -12.93 8.94 -31.03
N SER A 320 -12.15 8.04 -30.43
CA SER A 320 -11.64 6.81 -31.06
C SER A 320 -12.25 5.57 -30.39
N SER A 321 -13.57 5.41 -30.53
CA SER A 321 -14.34 4.33 -29.90
C SER A 321 -14.60 3.11 -30.80
N GLY A 322 -14.38 3.23 -32.12
CA GLY A 322 -14.75 2.19 -33.09
C GLY A 322 -14.00 0.86 -32.93
N THR A 323 -12.69 0.90 -32.65
CA THR A 323 -11.88 -0.29 -32.34
C THR A 323 -10.87 0.02 -31.25
N GLN A 324 -10.47 -0.99 -30.48
CA GLN A 324 -9.53 -0.80 -29.39
C GLN A 324 -8.18 -0.23 -29.87
N ASN A 325 -7.76 0.87 -29.23
CA ASN A 325 -6.41 1.39 -29.25
C ASN A 325 -5.55 0.51 -28.34
N LEU A 326 -4.50 -0.09 -28.90
CA LEU A 326 -3.68 -1.10 -28.23
C LEU A 326 -2.34 -0.50 -27.81
N ILE A 327 -2.06 -0.54 -26.52
CA ILE A 327 -0.76 -0.20 -25.94
C ILE A 327 -0.29 -1.40 -25.12
N GLU A 328 0.80 -2.03 -25.53
CA GLU A 328 1.29 -3.26 -24.90
C GLU A 328 2.82 -3.26 -24.84
N TYR A 329 3.40 -3.69 -23.70
CA TYR A 329 4.85 -3.65 -23.44
C TYR A 329 5.47 -2.28 -23.75
N CYS A 330 4.82 -1.23 -23.26
CA CYS A 330 5.26 0.15 -23.41
C CYS A 330 5.76 0.74 -22.09
N ARG A 331 6.67 1.71 -22.16
CA ARG A 331 7.05 2.59 -21.05
C ARG A 331 6.70 4.04 -21.41
N ILE A 332 5.91 4.70 -20.57
CA ILE A 332 5.48 6.09 -20.76
C ILE A 332 5.94 6.93 -19.57
N GLU A 333 6.76 7.95 -19.83
CA GLU A 333 7.37 8.77 -18.79
C GLU A 333 7.60 10.23 -19.17
N HIS A 334 7.74 11.07 -18.14
CA HIS A 334 8.03 12.50 -18.24
C HIS A 334 6.90 13.35 -18.86
N ALA A 335 5.72 12.76 -19.08
CA ALA A 335 4.57 13.48 -19.62
C ALA A 335 3.89 14.33 -18.54
N TYR A 336 3.13 15.32 -19.00
CA TYR A 336 2.12 15.96 -18.18
C TYR A 336 0.93 15.01 -17.97
N ARG A 337 0.42 14.39 -19.04
CA ARG A 337 -0.55 13.30 -18.95
C ARG A 337 -0.08 12.15 -19.83
N GLY A 338 0.40 11.04 -19.25
CA GLY A 338 0.97 9.93 -20.01
C GLY A 338 0.01 9.41 -21.09
N LEU A 339 -1.18 8.98 -20.65
CA LEU A 339 -2.32 8.67 -21.51
C LEU A 339 -3.49 9.58 -21.15
N HIS A 340 -4.03 10.29 -22.13
CA HIS A 340 -5.20 11.14 -21.95
C HIS A 340 -6.24 10.83 -23.01
N PHE A 341 -7.46 10.43 -22.62
CA PHE A 341 -8.44 10.01 -23.64
C PHE A 341 -9.90 10.24 -23.29
N HIS A 342 -10.68 10.58 -24.31
CA HIS A 342 -12.12 10.90 -24.22
C HIS A 342 -12.89 10.15 -25.31
N PHE A 343 -14.10 9.67 -25.01
CA PHE A 343 -14.96 8.96 -25.98
C PHE A 343 -14.21 7.86 -26.75
N SER A 344 -13.42 7.05 -26.03
CA SER A 344 -12.44 6.16 -26.64
C SER A 344 -12.48 4.74 -26.06
N HIS A 345 -12.00 3.77 -26.84
CA HIS A 345 -11.77 2.39 -26.38
C HIS A 345 -10.27 2.13 -26.30
N VAL A 346 -9.74 1.93 -25.09
CA VAL A 346 -8.29 1.81 -24.83
C VAL A 346 -7.98 0.56 -24.02
N GLY A 347 -7.03 -0.23 -24.52
CA GLY A 347 -6.43 -1.37 -23.81
C GLY A 347 -4.96 -1.11 -23.53
N LEU A 348 -4.56 -1.19 -22.25
CA LEU A 348 -3.18 -1.08 -21.79
C LEU A 348 -2.75 -2.38 -21.10
N PHE A 349 -1.69 -3.01 -21.61
CA PHE A 349 -1.26 -4.33 -21.18
C PHE A 349 0.24 -4.39 -20.89
N ASN A 350 0.64 -5.06 -19.81
CA ASN A 350 2.03 -5.39 -19.51
C ASN A 350 3.00 -4.18 -19.62
N SER A 351 2.54 -2.98 -19.26
CA SER A 351 3.24 -1.71 -19.52
C SER A 351 3.61 -0.98 -18.23
N GLN A 352 4.56 -0.05 -18.33
CA GLN A 352 5.02 0.81 -17.24
C GLN A 352 4.63 2.27 -17.52
N VAL A 353 3.89 2.91 -16.61
CA VAL A 353 3.54 4.35 -16.70
C VAL A 353 4.08 5.04 -15.45
N THR A 354 5.18 5.76 -15.60
CA THR A 354 6.00 6.23 -14.48
C THR A 354 6.53 7.65 -14.66
N ASN A 355 6.75 8.36 -13.55
CA ASN A 355 7.34 9.71 -13.57
C ASN A 355 6.58 10.66 -14.51
N ASN A 356 5.25 10.58 -14.49
CA ASN A 356 4.38 11.53 -15.15
C ASN A 356 3.69 12.41 -14.11
N TYR A 357 3.23 13.57 -14.54
CA TYR A 357 2.37 14.36 -13.67
C TYR A 357 1.05 13.61 -13.43
N ARG A 358 0.36 13.20 -14.50
CA ARG A 358 -0.67 12.16 -14.47
C ARG A 358 -0.26 10.98 -15.31
N ALA A 359 -0.37 9.78 -14.77
CA ALA A 359 -0.12 8.58 -15.54
C ALA A 359 -1.23 8.35 -16.58
N ILE A 360 -2.49 8.23 -16.13
CA ILE A 360 -3.64 7.93 -16.99
C ILE A 360 -4.82 8.81 -16.58
N GLN A 361 -5.40 9.53 -17.55
CA GLN A 361 -6.61 10.33 -17.35
C GLN A 361 -7.63 10.05 -18.47
N PHE A 362 -8.89 9.80 -18.10
CA PHE A 362 -9.93 9.53 -19.11
C PHE A 362 -11.35 9.88 -18.71
N GLN A 363 -12.20 10.03 -19.74
CA GLN A 363 -13.63 10.29 -19.60
C GLN A 363 -14.44 9.60 -20.70
N GLU A 364 -15.68 9.18 -20.41
CA GLU A 364 -16.65 8.67 -21.39
C GLU A 364 -16.08 7.52 -22.25
N SER A 365 -15.36 6.59 -21.63
CA SER A 365 -14.51 5.63 -22.32
C SER A 365 -14.71 4.18 -21.83
N LEU A 366 -14.32 3.22 -22.69
CA LEU A 366 -14.18 1.82 -22.35
C LEU A 366 -12.70 1.49 -22.12
N VAL A 367 -12.35 1.05 -20.91
CA VAL A 367 -10.97 0.96 -20.46
C VAL A 367 -10.63 -0.42 -19.90
N LEU A 368 -9.60 -1.03 -20.47
CA LEU A 368 -9.04 -2.29 -19.99
C LEU A 368 -7.57 -2.06 -19.60
N LEU A 369 -7.29 -2.12 -18.29
CA LEU A 369 -5.92 -2.08 -17.77
C LEU A 369 -5.59 -3.45 -17.18
N LYS A 370 -4.57 -4.14 -17.73
CA LYS A 370 -4.13 -5.42 -17.20
C LYS A 370 -2.61 -5.56 -17.10
N ASN A 371 -2.14 -6.12 -15.97
CA ASN A 371 -0.72 -6.41 -15.71
C ASN A 371 0.21 -5.18 -15.84
N ASN A 372 -0.29 -3.97 -15.54
CA ASN A 372 0.51 -2.76 -15.67
C ASN A 372 1.17 -2.35 -14.35
N TYR A 373 2.29 -1.64 -14.44
CA TYR A 373 2.91 -0.94 -13.33
C TYR A 373 2.72 0.57 -13.52
N ILE A 374 1.95 1.20 -12.63
CA ILE A 374 1.61 2.62 -12.65
C ILE A 374 2.17 3.25 -11.38
N TYR A 375 3.37 3.84 -11.45
CA TYR A 375 4.10 4.23 -10.25
C TYR A 375 4.92 5.51 -10.35
N GLY A 376 5.22 6.14 -9.21
CA GLY A 376 6.06 7.35 -9.18
C GLY A 376 5.45 8.56 -9.88
N ASN A 377 4.12 8.59 -10.05
CA ASN A 377 3.41 9.71 -10.67
C ASN A 377 2.83 10.63 -9.58
N LYS A 378 2.58 11.91 -9.90
CA LYS A 378 1.80 12.77 -8.99
C LYS A 378 0.36 12.25 -8.87
N SER A 379 -0.21 11.72 -9.95
CA SER A 379 -1.46 10.96 -9.95
C SER A 379 -1.37 9.73 -10.83
N GLY A 380 -1.82 8.57 -10.31
CA GLY A 380 -1.83 7.29 -11.00
C GLY A 380 -2.91 7.22 -12.08
N VAL A 381 -4.16 6.97 -11.68
CA VAL A 381 -5.29 6.79 -12.62
C VAL A 381 -6.45 7.70 -12.24
N GLN A 382 -6.98 8.45 -13.21
CA GLN A 382 -8.19 9.25 -13.06
C GLN A 382 -9.18 8.91 -14.16
N GLY A 383 -10.36 8.40 -13.77
CA GLY A 383 -11.41 8.00 -14.71
C GLY A 383 -12.75 8.62 -14.36
N ARG A 384 -13.51 9.01 -15.39
CA ARG A 384 -14.83 9.60 -15.21
C ARG A 384 -15.85 9.09 -16.22
N ASP A 385 -17.11 8.91 -15.81
CA ASP A 385 -18.23 8.64 -16.74
C ASP A 385 -17.92 7.42 -17.67
N SER A 386 -17.30 6.36 -17.14
CA SER A 386 -16.64 5.30 -17.95
C SER A 386 -16.87 3.87 -17.44
N ASP A 387 -16.71 2.89 -18.33
CA ASP A 387 -16.64 1.46 -18.02
C ASP A 387 -15.16 1.04 -17.87
N VAL A 388 -14.78 0.54 -16.68
CA VAL A 388 -13.38 0.33 -16.32
C VAL A 388 -13.15 -1.07 -15.78
N THR A 389 -12.23 -1.80 -16.40
CA THR A 389 -11.71 -3.08 -15.89
C THR A 389 -10.25 -2.94 -15.49
N LEU A 390 -9.95 -3.25 -14.22
CA LEU A 390 -8.60 -3.33 -13.68
C LEU A 390 -8.29 -4.77 -13.28
N THR A 391 -7.30 -5.39 -13.92
CA THR A 391 -6.89 -6.76 -13.58
C THR A 391 -5.39 -6.85 -13.35
N ASP A 392 -4.97 -7.32 -12.17
CA ASP A 392 -3.56 -7.62 -11.87
C ASP A 392 -2.60 -6.42 -12.08
N ASN A 393 -3.09 -5.18 -11.93
CA ASN A 393 -2.24 -4.00 -12.03
C ASN A 393 -1.57 -3.69 -10.68
N VAL A 394 -0.40 -3.05 -10.73
CA VAL A 394 0.29 -2.46 -9.59
C VAL A 394 0.21 -0.93 -9.71
N ILE A 395 -0.56 -0.29 -8.84
CA ILE A 395 -0.69 1.17 -8.74
C ILE A 395 0.02 1.61 -7.45
N ALA A 396 1.25 2.08 -7.57
CA ALA A 396 2.14 2.19 -6.41
C ALA A 396 2.97 3.46 -6.34
N ALA A 397 3.31 3.92 -5.13
CA ALA A 397 4.21 5.07 -4.94
C ALA A 397 3.83 6.32 -5.75
N ASN A 398 2.54 6.51 -6.03
CA ASN A 398 2.02 7.76 -6.56
C ASN A 398 1.63 8.66 -5.40
N TYR A 399 1.57 9.96 -5.60
CA TYR A 399 0.98 10.81 -4.55
C TYR A 399 -0.53 10.55 -4.42
N LEU A 400 -1.26 10.56 -5.55
CA LEU A 400 -2.64 10.06 -5.66
C LEU A 400 -2.65 8.70 -6.38
N GLY A 401 -3.29 7.68 -5.81
CA GLY A 401 -3.42 6.35 -6.43
C GLY A 401 -4.39 6.33 -7.62
N ALA A 402 -5.58 5.76 -7.42
CA ALA A 402 -6.64 5.71 -8.42
C ALA A 402 -7.90 6.46 -7.97
N ASN A 403 -8.53 7.22 -8.85
CA ASN A 403 -9.74 7.99 -8.58
C ASN A 403 -10.76 7.81 -9.71
N PHE A 404 -11.95 7.36 -9.34
CA PHE A 404 -13.04 7.08 -10.25
C PHE A 404 -14.32 7.81 -9.86
N PHE A 405 -14.90 8.51 -10.82
CA PHE A 405 -16.10 9.31 -10.65
C PHE A 405 -17.16 8.91 -11.68
N ARG A 406 -18.33 8.45 -11.24
CA ARG A 406 -19.39 7.97 -12.14
C ARG A 406 -18.94 6.89 -13.10
N THR A 407 -18.27 5.88 -12.56
CA THR A 407 -17.78 4.74 -13.34
C THR A 407 -18.49 3.46 -12.97
N ASN A 408 -18.54 2.54 -13.92
CA ASN A 408 -18.76 1.13 -13.66
C ASN A 408 -17.40 0.43 -13.56
N LEU A 409 -16.96 0.14 -12.33
CA LEU A 409 -15.62 -0.35 -12.05
C LEU A 409 -15.63 -1.83 -11.67
N THR A 410 -14.89 -2.65 -12.41
CA THR A 410 -14.54 -4.01 -11.99
C THR A 410 -13.04 -4.09 -11.73
N ALA A 411 -12.62 -4.44 -10.51
CA ALA A 411 -11.22 -4.57 -10.15
C ALA A 411 -10.92 -5.91 -9.45
N ARG A 412 -9.99 -6.67 -10.03
CA ARG A 412 -9.55 -7.96 -9.48
C ARG A 412 -8.03 -8.13 -9.48
N GLY A 413 -7.48 -8.68 -8.40
CA GLY A 413 -6.05 -9.04 -8.33
C GLY A 413 -5.09 -7.84 -8.31
N ASN A 414 -5.59 -6.62 -8.20
CA ASN A 414 -4.74 -5.43 -8.25
C ASN A 414 -4.01 -5.21 -6.92
N ARG A 415 -2.81 -4.64 -7.00
CA ARG A 415 -2.05 -4.11 -5.86
C ARG A 415 -2.03 -2.59 -5.91
N ILE A 416 -2.69 -1.96 -4.95
CA ILE A 416 -2.74 -0.51 -4.81
C ILE A 416 -1.96 -0.15 -3.54
N THR A 417 -0.71 0.26 -3.68
CA THR A 417 0.22 0.26 -2.53
C THR A 417 1.10 1.49 -2.40
N ALA A 418 1.40 1.89 -1.16
CA ALA A 418 2.34 2.96 -0.86
C ALA A 418 2.01 4.31 -1.55
N ASN A 419 0.74 4.59 -1.84
CA ASN A 419 0.36 5.90 -2.39
C ASN A 419 0.24 6.94 -1.26
N GLY A 420 0.72 8.16 -1.51
CA GLY A 420 0.92 9.18 -0.47
C GLY A 420 -0.36 9.83 0.09
N LYS A 421 -1.49 9.59 -0.57
CA LYS A 421 -2.82 10.04 -0.14
C LYS A 421 -3.82 8.87 -0.24
N GLU A 422 -4.86 8.98 -1.05
CA GLU A 422 -5.78 7.87 -1.28
C GLU A 422 -5.16 6.82 -2.19
N GLY A 423 -5.25 5.54 -1.81
CA GLY A 423 -4.95 4.41 -2.68
C GLY A 423 -6.02 4.29 -3.77
N LEU A 424 -7.29 4.23 -3.35
CA LEU A 424 -8.42 4.16 -4.27
C LEU A 424 -9.58 5.03 -3.80
N ARG A 425 -10.09 5.88 -4.68
CA ARG A 425 -11.29 6.69 -4.47
C ARG A 425 -12.35 6.35 -5.52
N ILE A 426 -13.58 6.11 -5.06
CA ILE A 426 -14.73 5.79 -5.91
C ILE A 426 -15.90 6.68 -5.49
N ARG A 427 -16.54 7.30 -6.47
CA ARG A 427 -17.66 8.23 -6.26
C ARG A 427 -18.76 8.06 -7.30
N GLU A 428 -20.02 8.13 -6.87
CA GLU A 428 -21.20 8.26 -7.75
C GLU A 428 -21.32 7.16 -8.83
N GLY A 429 -21.00 5.89 -8.52
CA GLY A 429 -21.00 4.82 -9.52
C GLY A 429 -21.46 3.46 -8.99
N ILE A 430 -21.05 2.41 -9.70
CA ILE A 430 -21.13 1.02 -9.26
C ILE A 430 -19.75 0.40 -9.31
N SER A 431 -19.40 -0.44 -8.34
CA SER A 431 -18.08 -1.04 -8.29
C SER A 431 -18.08 -2.44 -7.68
N SER A 432 -17.28 -3.33 -8.26
CA SER A 432 -16.94 -4.63 -7.70
C SER A 432 -15.43 -4.77 -7.56
N LEU A 433 -14.97 -5.03 -6.34
CA LEU A 433 -13.57 -5.20 -5.99
C LEU A 433 -13.38 -6.54 -5.29
N GLN A 434 -12.66 -7.43 -5.96
CA GLN A 434 -12.44 -8.79 -5.50
C GLN A 434 -10.95 -9.14 -5.49
N GLU A 435 -10.45 -9.76 -4.42
CA GLU A 435 -9.09 -10.31 -4.38
C GLU A 435 -7.98 -9.25 -4.64
N ASN A 436 -8.21 -7.99 -4.25
CA ASN A 436 -7.21 -6.92 -4.36
C ASN A 436 -6.40 -6.77 -3.07
N SER A 437 -5.20 -6.22 -3.20
CA SER A 437 -4.35 -5.81 -2.07
C SER A 437 -4.21 -4.29 -2.04
N ILE A 438 -4.76 -3.64 -1.02
CA ILE A 438 -4.74 -2.20 -0.79
C ILE A 438 -3.91 -1.92 0.46
N ASP A 439 -2.64 -1.58 0.26
CA ASP A 439 -1.64 -1.66 1.32
C ASP A 439 -0.74 -0.44 1.46
N GLY A 440 -0.55 0.07 2.68
CA GLY A 440 0.48 1.09 2.91
C GLY A 440 0.18 2.47 2.33
N ASN A 441 -1.05 2.73 1.85
CA ASN A 441 -1.46 4.05 1.40
C ASN A 441 -1.77 4.94 2.61
N ARG A 442 -1.87 6.27 2.46
CA ARG A 442 -2.34 7.09 3.59
C ARG A 442 -3.79 6.75 3.95
N PHE A 443 -4.66 6.73 2.95
CA PHE A 443 -6.02 6.19 3.04
C PHE A 443 -6.15 5.02 2.08
N GLY A 444 -6.68 3.88 2.52
CA GLY A 444 -6.81 2.69 1.68
C GLY A 444 -7.85 2.88 0.57
N MET A 445 -9.12 2.67 0.92
CA MET A 445 -10.26 2.79 0.01
C MET A 445 -11.27 3.83 0.51
N MET A 446 -11.58 4.81 -0.33
CA MET A 446 -12.58 5.85 -0.05
C MET A 446 -13.74 5.73 -1.03
N VAL A 447 -14.91 5.40 -0.49
CA VAL A 447 -16.13 5.14 -1.24
C VAL A 447 -17.18 6.16 -0.81
N ALA A 448 -17.71 6.92 -1.77
CA ALA A 448 -18.74 7.89 -1.49
C ALA A 448 -19.85 7.93 -2.53
N ASP A 449 -21.06 8.27 -2.10
CA ASP A 449 -22.20 8.54 -2.99
C ASP A 449 -22.54 7.36 -3.91
N MET A 450 -22.42 6.13 -3.41
CA MET A 450 -22.58 4.91 -4.20
C MET A 450 -24.00 4.37 -4.17
N PHE A 451 -24.44 3.79 -5.28
CA PHE A 451 -25.74 3.08 -5.36
C PHE A 451 -25.62 1.58 -5.12
N TYR A 452 -24.46 1.00 -5.44
CA TYR A 452 -24.15 -0.41 -5.26
C TYR A 452 -22.64 -0.59 -5.17
N GLY A 453 -22.19 -1.51 -4.30
CA GLY A 453 -20.79 -1.90 -4.24
C GLY A 453 -20.61 -3.32 -3.70
N ASP A 454 -19.74 -4.10 -4.32
CA ASP A 454 -19.29 -5.41 -3.82
C ASP A 454 -17.79 -5.33 -3.52
N TYR A 455 -17.44 -5.32 -2.25
CA TYR A 455 -16.06 -5.29 -1.76
C TYR A 455 -15.78 -6.58 -1.03
N SER A 456 -15.38 -7.61 -1.77
CA SER A 456 -15.25 -8.96 -1.22
C SER A 456 -13.84 -9.54 -1.35
N ARG A 457 -13.41 -10.27 -0.30
CA ARG A 457 -12.13 -10.99 -0.30
C ARG A 457 -10.93 -10.10 -0.69
N ASN A 458 -10.84 -8.88 -0.17
CA ASN A 458 -9.67 -8.01 -0.35
C ASN A 458 -8.77 -8.05 0.90
N ASN A 459 -7.49 -7.75 0.71
CA ASN A 459 -6.54 -7.45 1.78
C ASN A 459 -6.33 -5.94 1.86
N ILE A 460 -6.73 -5.32 2.97
CA ILE A 460 -6.70 -3.87 3.18
C ILE A 460 -5.90 -3.62 4.45
N SER A 461 -4.59 -3.41 4.28
CA SER A 461 -3.63 -3.48 5.36
C SER A 461 -2.65 -2.31 5.41
N TYR A 462 -2.08 -2.05 6.59
CA TYR A 462 -0.99 -1.08 6.77
C TYR A 462 -1.25 0.34 6.23
N ASN A 463 -2.50 0.71 5.93
CA ASN A 463 -2.79 2.07 5.49
C ASN A 463 -2.60 3.01 6.67
N GLN A 464 -1.94 4.15 6.45
CA GLN A 464 -1.39 4.97 7.53
C GLN A 464 -2.47 5.64 8.38
N GLU A 465 -3.66 5.85 7.84
CA GLU A 465 -4.82 6.30 8.61
C GLU A 465 -5.93 5.25 8.53
N VAL A 466 -6.83 5.36 7.56
CA VAL A 466 -8.05 4.53 7.50
C VAL A 466 -7.94 3.47 6.41
N GLY A 467 -8.39 2.25 6.72
CA GLY A 467 -8.49 1.15 5.76
C GLY A 467 -9.58 1.39 4.71
N ILE A 468 -10.84 1.39 5.14
CA ILE A 468 -12.01 1.67 4.29
C ILE A 468 -12.81 2.84 4.87
N PHE A 469 -13.25 3.76 4.02
CA PHE A 469 -14.18 4.82 4.36
C PHE A 469 -15.42 4.73 3.47
N LEU A 470 -16.60 4.47 4.06
CA LEU A 470 -17.89 4.49 3.39
C LEU A 470 -18.67 5.73 3.80
N LYS A 471 -19.10 6.54 2.82
CA LYS A 471 -19.92 7.73 3.06
C LYS A 471 -21.07 7.82 2.08
N ASN A 472 -22.29 8.02 2.57
CA ASN A 472 -23.46 8.18 1.70
C ASN A 472 -23.56 7.05 0.65
N ALA A 473 -23.26 5.82 1.08
CA ALA A 473 -23.18 4.67 0.20
C ALA A 473 -24.35 3.73 0.48
N ASP A 474 -25.04 3.32 -0.57
CA ASP A 474 -26.18 2.44 -0.50
C ASP A 474 -25.90 1.08 -1.16
N ASN A 475 -26.57 0.02 -0.66
CA ASN A 475 -26.47 -1.35 -1.15
C ASN A 475 -25.02 -1.85 -1.31
N VAL A 476 -24.21 -1.65 -0.25
CA VAL A 476 -22.80 -2.06 -0.23
C VAL A 476 -22.60 -3.38 0.51
N GLU A 477 -21.76 -4.24 -0.03
CA GLU A 477 -21.25 -5.44 0.63
C GLU A 477 -19.77 -5.28 0.98
N VAL A 478 -19.41 -5.52 2.24
CA VAL A 478 -18.03 -5.63 2.71
C VAL A 478 -17.88 -7.04 3.30
N VAL A 479 -17.46 -8.00 2.48
CA VAL A 479 -17.55 -9.43 2.81
C VAL A 479 -16.23 -10.18 2.70
N GLY A 480 -15.82 -10.89 3.75
CA GLY A 480 -14.65 -11.78 3.67
C GLY A 480 -13.31 -11.07 3.48
N ASN A 481 -13.20 -9.79 3.85
CA ASN A 481 -11.96 -9.01 3.72
C ASN A 481 -11.06 -9.19 4.93
N ASN A 482 -9.74 -9.10 4.71
CA ASN A 482 -8.76 -8.85 5.76
C ASN A 482 -8.56 -7.34 5.88
N ILE A 483 -9.01 -6.74 6.99
CA ILE A 483 -8.92 -5.30 7.27
C ILE A 483 -8.07 -5.13 8.53
N ALA A 484 -6.76 -5.02 8.34
CA ALA A 484 -5.82 -5.17 9.45
C ALA A 484 -4.69 -4.15 9.46
N LEU A 485 -4.17 -3.81 10.64
CA LEU A 485 -2.95 -3.01 10.79
C LEU A 485 -3.03 -1.61 10.17
N ASN A 486 -4.22 -1.06 9.98
CA ASN A 486 -4.38 0.32 9.55
C ASN A 486 -4.12 1.27 10.73
N GLY A 487 -3.53 2.43 10.48
CA GLY A 487 -2.99 3.30 11.54
C GLY A 487 -4.05 3.86 12.49
N PHE A 488 -5.27 4.10 11.99
CA PHE A 488 -6.46 4.47 12.75
C PHE A 488 -7.51 3.36 12.67
N ASN A 489 -8.59 3.58 11.92
CA ASN A 489 -9.73 2.67 11.88
C ASN A 489 -9.62 1.69 10.72
N GLY A 490 -10.06 0.45 10.95
CA GLY A 490 -10.20 -0.52 9.87
C GLY A 490 -11.25 -0.07 8.86
N LEU A 491 -12.46 0.22 9.35
CA LEU A 491 -13.60 0.67 8.55
C LEU A 491 -14.29 1.87 9.22
N ASN A 492 -14.57 2.91 8.45
CA ASN A 492 -15.40 4.03 8.85
C ASN A 492 -16.70 4.03 8.05
N ILE A 493 -17.82 4.23 8.72
CA ILE A 493 -19.15 4.22 8.11
C ILE A 493 -19.91 5.49 8.49
N GLN A 494 -20.34 6.22 7.47
CA GLN A 494 -21.18 7.41 7.60
C GLN A 494 -22.31 7.36 6.58
N GLU A 495 -23.54 7.59 7.02
CA GLU A 495 -24.74 7.76 6.18
C GLU A 495 -24.90 6.62 5.17
N SER A 496 -24.55 5.40 5.55
CA SER A 496 -24.45 4.29 4.60
C SER A 496 -25.32 3.09 4.99
N ARG A 497 -25.81 2.38 3.98
CA ARG A 497 -26.46 1.07 4.13
C ARG A 497 -25.59 -0.02 3.53
N ALA A 498 -25.13 -0.94 4.38
CA ALA A 498 -24.21 -1.99 3.98
C ALA A 498 -24.39 -3.28 4.78
N THR A 499 -23.92 -4.39 4.21
CA THR A 499 -23.70 -5.66 4.91
C THR A 499 -22.20 -5.82 5.17
N VAL A 500 -21.80 -5.92 6.43
CA VAL A 500 -20.41 -6.15 6.84
C VAL A 500 -20.31 -7.54 7.45
N ARG A 501 -19.83 -8.53 6.68
CA ARG A 501 -19.92 -9.94 7.08
C ARG A 501 -18.67 -10.76 6.83
N GLY A 502 -18.31 -11.63 7.77
CA GLY A 502 -17.23 -12.61 7.57
C GLY A 502 -15.83 -11.99 7.43
N ASN A 503 -15.64 -10.74 7.86
CA ASN A 503 -14.36 -10.05 7.75
C ASN A 503 -13.44 -10.38 8.93
N GLN A 504 -12.15 -10.32 8.67
CA GLN A 504 -11.08 -10.35 9.65
C GLN A 504 -10.66 -8.89 9.93
N ILE A 505 -11.11 -8.32 11.05
CA ILE A 505 -10.88 -6.90 11.40
C ILE A 505 -9.96 -6.85 12.61
N SER A 506 -8.66 -6.67 12.37
CA SER A 506 -7.67 -6.90 13.42
C SER A 506 -6.49 -5.93 13.48
N ASP A 507 -6.00 -5.69 14.69
CA ASP A 507 -4.76 -4.95 14.93
C ASP A 507 -4.76 -3.52 14.33
N ASN A 508 -5.93 -2.91 14.14
CA ASN A 508 -6.02 -1.51 13.71
C ASN A 508 -5.66 -0.58 14.89
N GLY A 509 -4.96 0.51 14.58
CA GLY A 509 -4.30 1.38 15.56
C GLY A 509 -5.27 2.20 16.41
N GLU A 510 -6.55 2.27 16.03
CA GLU A 510 -7.64 2.80 16.83
C GLU A 510 -8.80 1.80 16.89
N ARG A 511 -9.79 1.92 15.99
CA ARG A 511 -11.03 1.12 16.06
C ARG A 511 -11.06 0.06 14.96
N GLY A 512 -11.76 -1.05 15.22
CA GLY A 512 -12.15 -1.98 14.16
C GLY A 512 -13.09 -1.28 13.17
N ILE A 513 -14.24 -0.82 13.68
CA ILE A 513 -15.23 -0.03 12.93
C ILE A 513 -15.59 1.24 13.71
N GLY A 514 -15.50 2.40 13.06
CA GLY A 514 -16.11 3.65 13.52
C GLY A 514 -17.42 3.91 12.79
N VAL A 515 -18.52 4.11 13.52
CA VAL A 515 -19.86 4.28 12.95
C VAL A 515 -20.46 5.62 13.35
N GLN A 516 -20.70 6.49 12.37
CA GLN A 516 -21.42 7.74 12.59
C GLN A 516 -22.93 7.60 12.30
N SER A 517 -23.28 6.89 11.24
CA SER A 517 -24.66 6.51 10.94
C SER A 517 -24.64 5.34 9.97
N PHE A 518 -25.47 4.34 10.23
CA PHE A 518 -25.44 3.07 9.52
C PHE A 518 -26.82 2.41 9.57
N ASN A 519 -27.25 1.92 8.41
CA ASN A 519 -28.46 1.11 8.30
C ASN A 519 -28.08 -0.22 7.66
N GLY A 520 -27.95 -1.28 8.44
CA GLY A 520 -27.55 -2.57 7.91
C GLY A 520 -27.09 -3.50 9.02
N GLU A 521 -26.32 -4.52 8.65
CA GLU A 521 -25.91 -5.58 9.56
C GLU A 521 -24.40 -5.77 9.58
N ILE A 522 -23.85 -5.97 10.78
CA ILE A 522 -22.47 -6.35 11.02
C ILE A 522 -22.50 -7.73 11.70
N SER A 523 -22.16 -8.82 10.99
CA SER A 523 -22.29 -10.18 11.55
C SER A 523 -21.21 -11.15 11.08
N GLY A 524 -20.92 -12.18 11.87
CA GLY A 524 -19.94 -13.21 11.52
C GLY A 524 -18.50 -12.69 11.35
N ASN A 525 -18.17 -11.51 11.89
CA ASN A 525 -16.83 -10.95 11.78
C ASN A 525 -15.95 -11.36 12.96
N ASN A 526 -14.65 -11.43 12.72
CA ASN A 526 -13.63 -11.56 13.75
C ASN A 526 -13.06 -10.18 14.08
N PHE A 527 -13.35 -9.66 15.27
CA PHE A 527 -12.69 -8.48 15.82
C PHE A 527 -11.55 -8.90 16.73
N ILE A 528 -10.32 -8.49 16.41
CA ILE A 528 -9.15 -8.98 17.16
C ILE A 528 -8.15 -7.86 17.41
N LYS A 529 -7.81 -7.59 18.68
CA LYS A 529 -6.69 -6.69 19.04
C LYS A 529 -6.74 -5.29 18.39
N ASN A 530 -7.91 -4.77 18.05
CA ASN A 530 -8.05 -3.35 17.69
C ASN A 530 -7.82 -2.52 18.95
N ARG A 531 -7.02 -1.45 18.85
CA ARG A 531 -6.42 -0.81 20.03
C ARG A 531 -7.44 -0.23 21.02
N LEU A 532 -8.43 0.51 20.52
CA LEU A 532 -9.40 1.21 21.36
C LEU A 532 -10.70 0.40 21.47
N TYR A 533 -11.36 0.13 20.35
CA TYR A 533 -12.65 -0.55 20.31
C TYR A 533 -12.75 -1.45 19.07
N ALA A 534 -13.48 -2.55 19.19
CA ALA A 534 -13.96 -3.32 18.05
C ALA A 534 -14.96 -2.49 17.22
N ILE A 535 -15.95 -1.89 17.90
CA ILE A 535 -16.92 -0.96 17.31
C ILE A 535 -17.05 0.28 18.20
N ASP A 536 -16.93 1.46 17.62
CA ASP A 536 -17.24 2.75 18.26
C ASP A 536 -18.41 3.40 17.51
N LEU A 537 -19.56 3.47 18.16
CA LEU A 537 -20.77 4.09 17.62
C LEU A 537 -20.84 5.55 18.09
N GLU A 538 -20.55 6.48 17.19
CA GLU A 538 -20.62 7.92 17.44
C GLU A 538 -22.03 8.49 17.23
N GLY A 539 -22.84 7.81 16.41
CA GLY A 539 -24.20 8.22 16.07
C GLY A 539 -25.24 7.91 17.15
N PRO A 540 -26.41 8.59 17.10
CA PRO A 540 -27.52 8.35 18.03
C PRO A 540 -28.39 7.14 17.66
N GLN A 541 -28.23 6.58 16.46
CA GLN A 541 -29.04 5.46 15.96
C GLN A 541 -28.44 4.12 16.35
N ASP A 542 -29.29 3.17 16.75
CA ASP A 542 -28.88 1.82 17.10
C ASP A 542 -28.30 1.07 15.90
N VAL A 543 -27.32 0.20 16.15
CA VAL A 543 -26.60 -0.58 15.13
C VAL A 543 -26.76 -2.08 15.39
N MET A 544 -27.08 -2.83 14.34
CA MET A 544 -27.19 -4.29 14.39
C MET A 544 -25.83 -4.95 14.20
N ALA A 545 -25.19 -5.39 15.29
CA ALA A 545 -23.88 -6.05 15.28
C ALA A 545 -23.88 -7.44 15.96
N TYR A 546 -24.86 -8.27 15.60
CA TYR A 546 -25.09 -9.60 16.19
C TYR A 546 -24.13 -10.66 15.62
N GLU A 547 -23.94 -11.77 16.34
CA GLU A 547 -23.19 -12.94 15.84
C GLU A 547 -21.73 -12.63 15.43
N ASN A 548 -21.05 -11.72 16.11
CA ASN A 548 -19.62 -11.46 15.92
C ASN A 548 -18.76 -12.14 16.98
N TRP A 549 -17.48 -12.41 16.66
CA TRP A 549 -16.49 -12.82 17.63
C TRP A 549 -15.63 -11.62 18.04
N TRP A 550 -15.53 -11.39 19.35
CA TRP A 550 -14.95 -10.17 19.93
C TRP A 550 -13.52 -10.38 20.44
N GLY A 551 -12.78 -11.31 19.82
CA GLY A 551 -11.36 -11.53 20.12
C GLY A 551 -11.10 -12.22 21.46
N GLY A 552 -12.13 -12.79 22.09
CA GLY A 552 -12.08 -13.35 23.45
C GLY A 552 -12.49 -12.37 24.55
N ASP A 553 -12.70 -11.10 24.22
CA ASP A 553 -13.15 -10.09 25.18
C ASP A 553 -14.67 -10.14 25.39
N ALA A 554 -15.10 -9.68 26.56
CA ALA A 554 -16.51 -9.40 26.79
C ALA A 554 -16.94 -8.24 25.86
N PRO A 555 -18.01 -8.39 25.05
CA PRO A 555 -18.40 -7.38 24.06
C PRO A 555 -18.54 -5.96 24.63
N ALA A 556 -19.08 -5.83 25.85
CA ALA A 556 -19.25 -4.56 26.55
C ALA A 556 -17.94 -3.82 26.90
N LYS A 557 -16.77 -4.47 26.83
CA LYS A 557 -15.46 -3.83 27.05
C LYS A 557 -14.84 -3.26 25.78
N VAL A 558 -15.21 -3.82 24.62
CA VAL A 558 -14.61 -3.49 23.32
C VAL A 558 -15.59 -2.77 22.41
N VAL A 559 -16.80 -2.47 22.88
CA VAL A 559 -17.80 -1.69 22.16
C VAL A 559 -18.06 -0.40 22.92
N PHE A 560 -17.92 0.74 22.24
CA PHE A 560 -18.30 2.05 22.76
C PHE A 560 -19.65 2.46 22.16
N ASP A 561 -20.68 2.53 22.99
CA ASP A 561 -22.05 2.82 22.59
C ASP A 561 -22.82 3.56 23.69
N LYS A 562 -24.16 3.56 23.62
CA LYS A 562 -25.08 4.13 24.62
C LYS A 562 -24.76 3.78 26.08
N ARG A 563 -24.16 2.62 26.35
CA ARG A 563 -23.78 2.19 27.71
C ARG A 563 -22.65 3.06 28.26
N SER A 564 -21.76 3.53 27.38
CA SER A 564 -20.62 4.38 27.71
C SER A 564 -20.98 5.86 27.67
N ASP A 565 -21.85 6.26 26.73
CA ASP A 565 -22.30 7.65 26.56
C ASP A 565 -23.79 7.67 26.14
N PRO A 566 -24.71 8.16 27.01
CA PRO A 566 -26.16 8.12 26.79
C PRO A 566 -26.66 8.86 25.54
N ALA A 567 -25.86 9.76 24.95
CA ALA A 567 -26.23 10.49 23.74
C ALA A 567 -26.17 9.63 22.46
N ARG A 568 -25.53 8.47 22.54
CA ARG A 568 -25.31 7.55 21.40
C ARG A 568 -26.40 6.49 21.29
N GLY A 569 -26.44 5.83 20.13
CA GLY A 569 -27.22 4.63 19.91
C GLY A 569 -26.61 3.41 20.58
N ARG A 570 -27.35 2.31 20.65
CA ARG A 570 -26.92 1.04 21.19
C ARG A 570 -26.39 0.13 20.08
N VAL A 571 -25.29 -0.55 20.33
CA VAL A 571 -24.81 -1.62 19.44
C VAL A 571 -25.39 -2.94 19.94
N ASN A 572 -26.24 -3.58 19.12
CA ASN A 572 -26.74 -4.92 19.39
C ASN A 572 -25.58 -5.91 19.30
N GLN A 573 -25.25 -6.56 20.42
CA GLN A 573 -24.14 -7.51 20.56
C GLN A 573 -24.64 -8.94 20.81
N ASP A 574 -25.92 -9.21 20.50
CA ASP A 574 -26.57 -10.48 20.79
C ASP A 574 -25.91 -11.63 20.05
N ARG A 575 -25.97 -12.82 20.66
CA ARG A 575 -25.40 -14.07 20.12
C ARG A 575 -23.91 -13.94 19.76
N ALA A 576 -23.16 -13.17 20.54
CA ALA A 576 -21.70 -13.10 20.42
C ALA A 576 -21.10 -14.52 20.37
N SER A 577 -20.26 -14.78 19.36
CA SER A 577 -19.63 -16.08 19.21
C SER A 577 -18.62 -16.31 20.35
N GLU A 578 -18.55 -17.54 20.86
CA GLU A 578 -17.55 -17.95 21.85
C GLU A 578 -16.19 -18.25 21.19
N ARG A 579 -16.18 -18.55 19.89
CA ARG A 579 -15.00 -19.00 19.15
C ARG A 579 -14.76 -18.13 17.90
N PRO A 580 -13.50 -17.99 17.45
CA PRO A 580 -13.20 -17.33 16.18
C PRO A 580 -13.93 -18.01 15.02
N PHE A 581 -14.43 -17.20 14.11
CA PHE A 581 -14.89 -17.69 12.81
C PHE A 581 -13.68 -18.11 11.97
N ARG A 582 -13.86 -19.18 11.19
CA ARG A 582 -12.88 -19.59 10.18
C ARG A 582 -12.83 -18.55 9.06
N PHE A 583 -11.68 -17.91 8.87
CA PHE A 583 -11.47 -16.88 7.85
C PHE A 583 -10.72 -17.46 6.66
N VAL A 584 -11.33 -17.45 5.48
CA VAL A 584 -10.70 -17.90 4.23
C VAL A 584 -9.75 -16.82 3.72
N TRP A 585 -8.46 -17.13 3.65
CA TRP A 585 -7.46 -16.17 3.19
C TRP A 585 -7.75 -15.76 1.73
N PRO A 586 -7.84 -14.46 1.43
CA PRO A 586 -8.34 -14.02 0.13
C PRO A 586 -7.36 -14.19 -1.04
N LEU A 587 -6.05 -14.10 -0.80
CA LEU A 587 -5.06 -13.90 -1.87
C LEU A 587 -4.19 -15.14 -2.10
N GLN A 588 -4.10 -15.60 -3.36
CA GLN A 588 -3.12 -16.62 -3.76
C GLN A 588 -1.69 -16.08 -3.75
N SER A 589 -1.51 -14.78 -3.98
CA SER A 589 -0.20 -14.11 -4.02
C SER A 589 -0.10 -13.09 -2.89
N VAL A 590 0.63 -13.42 -1.83
CA VAL A 590 0.96 -12.51 -0.73
C VAL A 590 2.17 -11.70 -1.13
N ALA A 591 1.92 -10.47 -1.51
CA ALA A 591 2.91 -9.62 -2.17
C ALA A 591 3.18 -8.29 -1.46
N VAL A 592 2.59 -8.16 -0.27
CA VAL A 592 2.82 -7.13 0.74
C VAL A 592 2.92 -7.85 2.08
N ASP A 593 3.53 -7.21 3.08
CA ASP A 593 3.65 -7.83 4.40
C ASP A 593 2.27 -8.15 4.97
N ALA A 594 2.15 -9.28 5.63
CA ALA A 594 0.85 -9.78 6.10
C ALA A 594 0.96 -10.39 7.50
N LEU A 595 -0.13 -10.22 8.25
CA LEU A 595 -0.32 -10.84 9.57
C LEU A 595 -1.49 -11.81 9.52
N TRP A 596 -1.24 -13.06 9.88
CA TRP A 596 -2.26 -14.08 10.07
C TRP A 596 -2.59 -14.25 11.55
N ARG A 597 -3.88 -14.22 11.88
CA ARG A 597 -4.37 -14.35 13.26
C ARG A 597 -5.71 -15.07 13.31
N GLY A 598 -5.93 -15.87 14.36
CA GLY A 598 -7.18 -16.62 14.56
C GLY A 598 -7.18 -17.94 13.81
N VAL A 599 -8.28 -18.27 13.13
CA VAL A 599 -8.39 -19.50 12.31
C VAL A 599 -8.35 -19.10 10.84
N ILE A 600 -7.22 -19.35 10.18
CA ILE A 600 -6.98 -19.01 8.78
C ILE A 600 -7.13 -20.26 7.93
N ALA A 601 -8.04 -20.21 6.96
CA ALA A 601 -8.28 -21.28 6.01
C ALA A 601 -7.57 -21.00 4.68
N ILE A 602 -6.72 -21.94 4.28
CA ILE A 602 -5.97 -21.95 3.03
C ILE A 602 -6.60 -22.96 2.09
N THR A 603 -7.51 -22.49 1.26
CA THR A 603 -8.32 -23.31 0.33
C THR A 603 -7.73 -23.38 -1.08
N GLN A 604 -6.67 -22.61 -1.34
CA GLN A 604 -5.94 -22.55 -2.61
C GLN A 604 -4.45 -22.38 -2.31
N PRO A 605 -3.54 -22.75 -3.22
CA PRO A 605 -2.11 -22.56 -3.01
C PRO A 605 -1.78 -21.08 -2.78
N VAL A 606 -0.98 -20.81 -1.75
CA VAL A 606 -0.54 -19.45 -1.40
C VAL A 606 0.95 -19.32 -1.65
N THR A 607 1.37 -18.24 -2.31
CA THR A 607 2.77 -17.88 -2.50
C THR A 607 3.07 -16.55 -1.79
N VAL A 608 4.03 -16.55 -0.88
CA VAL A 608 4.62 -15.34 -0.29
C VAL A 608 5.81 -14.92 -1.13
N TYR A 609 5.76 -13.73 -1.73
CA TYR A 609 6.78 -13.26 -2.67
C TYR A 609 8.10 -12.87 -1.99
N SER A 610 9.18 -12.81 -2.78
CA SER A 610 10.49 -12.34 -2.30
C SER A 610 10.39 -10.92 -1.75
N GLY A 611 11.15 -10.65 -0.69
CA GLY A 611 11.13 -9.37 0.02
C GLY A 611 9.90 -9.14 0.91
N VAL A 612 8.95 -10.06 0.96
CA VAL A 612 7.72 -9.98 1.77
C VAL A 612 7.84 -10.81 3.04
N GLU A 613 7.31 -10.29 4.14
CA GLU A 613 7.15 -11.03 5.39
C GLU A 613 5.70 -11.51 5.57
N LEU A 614 5.54 -12.80 5.82
CA LEU A 614 4.34 -13.36 6.41
C LEU A 614 4.59 -13.63 7.90
N SER A 615 3.92 -12.87 8.75
CA SER A 615 3.90 -13.08 10.20
C SER A 615 2.66 -13.88 10.59
N VAL A 616 2.84 -14.91 11.42
CA VAL A 616 1.75 -15.72 12.00
C VAL A 616 1.74 -15.50 13.51
N ALA A 617 0.66 -14.93 14.03
CA ALA A 617 0.57 -14.55 15.43
C ALA A 617 0.44 -15.79 16.36
N PRO A 618 0.88 -15.71 17.63
CA PRO A 618 0.62 -16.74 18.63
C PRO A 618 -0.86 -17.14 18.72
N GLY A 619 -1.11 -18.43 18.91
CA GLY A 619 -2.45 -19.03 18.99
C GLY A 619 -3.19 -19.17 17.66
N THR A 620 -2.55 -18.83 16.53
CA THR A 620 -3.18 -18.97 15.21
C THR A 620 -3.25 -20.44 14.79
N THR A 621 -4.39 -20.85 14.24
CA THR A 621 -4.54 -22.12 13.52
C THR A 621 -4.63 -21.84 12.03
N VAL A 622 -3.73 -22.41 11.25
CA VAL A 622 -3.71 -22.37 9.78
C VAL A 622 -4.18 -23.74 9.27
N GLU A 623 -5.35 -23.76 8.63
CA GLU A 623 -6.01 -24.95 8.14
C GLU A 623 -5.89 -25.04 6.62
N PHE A 624 -5.23 -26.09 6.13
CA PHE A 624 -5.08 -26.35 4.69
C PHE A 624 -6.14 -27.34 4.22
N SER A 625 -6.77 -27.03 3.09
CA SER A 625 -7.62 -27.98 2.37
C SER A 625 -6.80 -29.07 1.68
N GLU A 626 -7.49 -30.13 1.23
CA GLU A 626 -6.85 -31.32 0.66
C GLU A 626 -5.84 -31.00 -0.45
N GLY A 627 -4.60 -31.48 -0.30
CA GLY A 627 -3.54 -31.31 -1.30
C GLY A 627 -3.00 -29.88 -1.44
N ILE A 628 -3.48 -28.92 -0.64
CA ILE A 628 -3.04 -27.52 -0.67
C ILE A 628 -1.79 -27.34 0.19
N GLY A 629 -0.90 -26.44 -0.23
CA GLY A 629 0.29 -26.04 0.52
C GLY A 629 0.58 -24.55 0.35
N MET A 630 1.66 -24.10 0.99
CA MET A 630 2.12 -22.72 0.93
C MET A 630 3.59 -22.67 0.53
N LEU A 631 3.92 -21.84 -0.46
CA LEU A 631 5.28 -21.52 -0.86
C LEU A 631 5.69 -20.16 -0.31
N VAL A 632 6.82 -20.09 0.36
CA VAL A 632 7.40 -18.86 0.91
C VAL A 632 8.73 -18.61 0.23
N LYS A 633 8.77 -17.60 -0.63
CA LYS A 633 10.00 -17.05 -1.22
C LYS A 633 10.52 -15.83 -0.48
N GLY A 634 9.65 -15.20 0.32
CA GLY A 634 9.98 -14.11 1.24
C GLY A 634 10.47 -14.64 2.59
N ARG A 635 9.85 -14.21 3.68
CA ARG A 635 10.18 -14.67 5.04
C ARG A 635 8.92 -15.10 5.79
N LEU A 636 9.00 -16.23 6.50
CA LEU A 636 7.96 -16.68 7.43
C LEU A 636 8.40 -16.41 8.87
N ILE A 637 7.62 -15.63 9.61
CA ILE A 637 7.80 -15.44 11.07
C ILE A 637 6.63 -16.12 11.79
N ALA A 638 6.83 -17.36 12.20
CA ALA A 638 5.89 -18.14 13.00
C ALA A 638 6.47 -18.34 14.41
N LYS A 639 6.19 -17.40 15.31
CA LYS A 639 6.67 -17.42 16.69
C LYS A 639 5.48 -17.58 17.63
N GLY A 640 5.12 -18.82 17.95
CA GLY A 640 4.12 -19.11 18.97
C GLY A 640 4.66 -18.87 20.39
N GLU A 641 3.76 -19.02 21.35
CA GLU A 641 4.07 -19.02 22.78
C GLU A 641 3.80 -20.42 23.36
N GLU A 642 4.38 -20.74 24.52
CA GLU A 642 4.16 -22.04 25.16
C GLU A 642 2.67 -22.33 25.41
N THR A 643 1.93 -21.31 25.86
CA THR A 643 0.49 -21.35 26.13
C THR A 643 -0.38 -21.03 24.92
N ALA A 644 0.23 -20.59 23.81
CA ALA A 644 -0.46 -20.19 22.59
C ALA A 644 0.37 -20.57 21.35
N LYS A 645 0.54 -21.88 21.16
CA LYS A 645 1.25 -22.42 20.01
C LYS A 645 0.53 -22.08 18.70
N ILE A 646 1.29 -21.97 17.62
CA ILE A 646 0.75 -21.83 16.26
C ILE A 646 0.54 -23.23 15.71
N SER A 647 -0.62 -23.52 15.13
CA SER A 647 -0.93 -24.82 14.53
C SER A 647 -1.06 -24.71 13.01
N PHE A 648 -0.29 -25.51 12.27
CA PHE A 648 -0.45 -25.74 10.84
C PHE A 648 -1.00 -27.16 10.65
N THR A 649 -2.21 -27.28 10.11
CA THR A 649 -2.95 -28.56 10.11
C THR A 649 -3.90 -28.67 8.92
N SER A 650 -4.46 -29.85 8.69
CA SER A 650 -5.54 -30.05 7.72
C SER A 650 -6.89 -29.55 8.27
N ASP A 651 -7.78 -29.08 7.41
CA ASP A 651 -9.19 -28.86 7.76
C ASP A 651 -9.97 -30.17 8.01
N ARG A 652 -9.45 -31.33 7.56
CA ARG A 652 -10.07 -32.65 7.76
C ARG A 652 -9.49 -33.43 8.95
N ARG A 653 -8.19 -33.28 9.20
CA ARG A 653 -7.44 -33.95 10.29
C ARG A 653 -7.63 -35.47 10.31
N LYS A 654 -7.55 -36.12 9.14
CA LYS A 654 -7.82 -37.55 8.98
C LYS A 654 -6.55 -38.39 8.93
N ALA A 655 -5.57 -37.99 8.14
CA ALA A 655 -4.38 -38.80 7.89
C ALA A 655 -3.18 -37.96 7.45
N ALA A 656 -1.98 -38.54 7.58
CA ALA A 656 -0.77 -38.03 6.95
C ALA A 656 -0.98 -37.82 5.44
N GLY A 657 -0.50 -36.69 4.92
CA GLY A 657 -0.67 -36.33 3.50
C GLY A 657 -2.01 -35.66 3.15
N ASP A 658 -2.85 -35.34 4.14
CA ASP A 658 -4.09 -34.60 3.89
C ASP A 658 -3.83 -33.24 3.24
N TRP A 659 -2.75 -32.56 3.61
CA TRP A 659 -2.29 -31.35 2.95
C TRP A 659 -0.83 -31.50 2.51
N ASN A 660 -0.37 -30.58 1.65
CA ASN A 660 0.95 -30.71 1.03
C ASN A 660 2.07 -30.35 2.01
N GLU A 661 2.52 -29.10 1.99
CA GLU A 661 3.64 -28.64 2.83
C GLU A 661 3.68 -27.12 2.99
N VAL A 662 4.37 -26.66 4.03
CA VAL A 662 4.91 -25.30 4.10
C VAL A 662 6.31 -25.35 3.52
N GLN A 663 6.48 -24.83 2.30
CA GLN A 663 7.74 -24.81 1.58
C GLN A 663 8.42 -23.44 1.71
N LEU A 664 9.66 -23.42 2.15
CA LEU A 664 10.55 -22.26 2.22
C LEU A 664 11.59 -22.38 1.11
N GLU A 665 11.67 -21.41 0.21
CA GLU A 665 12.58 -21.42 -0.94
C GLU A 665 13.36 -20.10 -1.00
N TYR A 666 14.66 -20.13 -0.68
CA TYR A 666 15.50 -18.94 -0.50
C TYR A 666 14.95 -17.95 0.55
N ALA A 667 14.24 -18.46 1.55
CA ALA A 667 13.46 -17.67 2.52
C ALA A 667 14.25 -17.30 3.78
N THR A 668 15.50 -16.83 3.60
CA THR A 668 16.44 -16.58 4.69
C THR A 668 15.89 -15.62 5.73
N GLY A 669 16.09 -15.97 7.01
CA GLY A 669 15.57 -15.22 8.16
C GLY A 669 14.23 -15.74 8.66
N SER A 670 13.67 -16.78 8.04
CA SER A 670 12.46 -17.43 8.53
C SER A 670 12.68 -18.07 9.91
N ILE A 671 11.67 -17.96 10.78
CA ILE A 671 11.69 -18.47 12.15
C ILE A 671 10.42 -19.29 12.38
N VAL A 672 10.60 -20.52 12.87
CA VAL A 672 9.53 -21.41 13.32
C VAL A 672 9.79 -21.77 14.77
N SER A 673 9.02 -21.22 15.70
CA SER A 673 9.15 -21.53 17.11
C SER A 673 7.80 -21.73 17.78
N ASN A 674 7.69 -22.68 18.72
CA ASN A 674 6.43 -23.01 19.39
C ASN A 674 5.28 -23.29 18.40
N CYS A 675 5.59 -24.05 17.35
CA CYS A 675 4.64 -24.41 16.30
C CYS A 675 4.25 -25.89 16.39
N ILE A 676 3.09 -26.23 15.85
CA ILE A 676 2.56 -27.59 15.69
C ILE A 676 2.31 -27.81 14.20
N PHE A 677 2.84 -28.90 13.65
CA PHE A 677 2.61 -29.32 12.26
C PHE A 677 2.05 -30.75 12.24
N GLU A 678 0.82 -30.91 11.73
CA GLU A 678 0.15 -32.21 11.70
C GLU A 678 -0.58 -32.51 10.39
N TYR A 679 -0.65 -33.79 10.03
CA TYR A 679 -1.38 -34.32 8.86
C TYR A 679 -0.85 -33.90 7.48
N ALA A 680 0.39 -33.39 7.41
CA ALA A 680 1.03 -32.94 6.17
C ALA A 680 1.64 -34.10 5.38
N THR A 681 1.93 -33.85 4.10
CA THR A 681 2.90 -34.65 3.34
C THR A 681 4.30 -34.36 3.87
N TRP A 682 4.66 -33.08 3.99
CA TRP A 682 5.81 -32.62 4.77
C TRP A 682 5.38 -31.45 5.64
N GLY A 683 5.54 -31.55 6.96
CA GLY A 683 5.16 -30.46 7.87
C GLY A 683 5.88 -29.16 7.51
N LEU A 684 7.20 -29.25 7.34
CA LEU A 684 8.05 -28.14 6.89
C LEU A 684 9.07 -28.60 5.86
N HIS A 685 9.18 -27.86 4.76
CA HIS A 685 10.13 -28.11 3.69
C HIS A 685 11.02 -26.89 3.45
N SER A 686 12.33 -27.01 3.63
CA SER A 686 13.29 -25.91 3.44
C SER A 686 14.25 -26.17 2.28
N HIS A 687 14.37 -25.22 1.35
CA HIS A 687 15.33 -25.21 0.25
C HIS A 687 16.21 -23.95 0.32
N PHE A 688 17.53 -24.15 0.45
CA PHE A 688 18.53 -23.06 0.41
C PHE A 688 18.21 -21.90 1.36
N THR A 689 17.76 -22.22 2.56
CA THR A 689 17.24 -21.25 3.54
C THR A 689 17.94 -21.42 4.89
N ASN A 690 18.44 -20.31 5.44
CA ASN A 690 18.91 -20.28 6.83
C ASN A 690 17.68 -20.29 7.74
N LEU A 691 17.53 -21.36 8.54
CA LEU A 691 16.28 -21.65 9.25
C LEU A 691 16.53 -22.00 10.71
N VAL A 692 15.74 -21.41 11.60
CA VAL A 692 15.66 -21.79 13.02
C VAL A 692 14.31 -22.45 13.28
N VAL A 693 14.35 -23.70 13.78
CA VAL A 693 13.20 -24.45 14.28
C VAL A 693 13.40 -24.73 15.77
N SER A 694 12.53 -24.21 16.63
CA SER A 694 12.62 -24.46 18.07
C SER A 694 11.30 -24.74 18.75
N ASP A 695 11.33 -25.53 19.84
CA ASP A 695 10.19 -25.68 20.76
C ASP A 695 8.89 -26.15 20.07
N SER A 696 9.04 -26.85 18.94
CA SER A 696 7.96 -27.17 18.00
C SER A 696 7.67 -28.66 17.94
N TYR A 697 6.48 -29.01 17.46
CA TYR A 697 5.94 -30.36 17.45
C TYR A 697 5.53 -30.76 16.03
N PHE A 698 6.10 -31.84 15.51
CA PHE A 698 5.82 -32.38 14.18
C PHE A 698 5.29 -33.80 14.32
N ALA A 699 3.99 -34.00 14.11
CA ALA A 699 3.39 -35.31 14.31
C ALA A 699 2.35 -35.71 13.28
N ASN A 700 2.19 -37.02 13.09
CA ASN A 700 1.17 -37.58 12.21
C ASN A 700 1.29 -37.09 10.75
N ASN A 701 2.51 -36.77 10.29
CA ASN A 701 2.81 -36.38 8.92
C ASN A 701 3.42 -37.58 8.17
N TYR A 702 3.44 -37.54 6.83
CA TYR A 702 4.29 -38.48 6.10
C TYR A 702 5.77 -38.16 6.42
N GLY A 703 6.16 -36.90 6.33
CA GLY A 703 7.44 -36.40 6.83
C GLY A 703 7.27 -35.21 7.78
N GLY A 704 8.00 -35.20 8.90
CA GLY A 704 7.97 -34.07 9.84
C GLY A 704 8.63 -32.82 9.25
N MET A 705 9.92 -32.92 8.94
CA MET A 705 10.67 -31.85 8.27
C MET A 705 11.62 -32.41 7.22
N ARG A 706 11.69 -31.77 6.04
CA ARG A 706 12.76 -31.98 5.07
C ARG A 706 13.51 -30.69 4.80
N PHE A 707 14.82 -30.81 4.57
CA PHE A 707 15.61 -29.66 4.16
C PHE A 707 16.70 -30.01 3.15
N ARG A 708 16.97 -29.05 2.25
CA ARG A 708 18.08 -29.06 1.32
C ARG A 708 19.01 -27.89 1.60
N SER A 709 20.32 -28.16 1.75
CA SER A 709 21.33 -27.17 2.17
C SER A 709 21.23 -26.80 3.66
N GLY A 710 21.66 -25.60 4.03
CA GLY A 710 21.60 -25.03 5.38
C GLY A 710 22.30 -23.67 5.43
N PRO A 711 22.63 -23.14 6.61
CA PRO A 711 22.49 -23.78 7.92
C PRO A 711 21.04 -23.87 8.44
N ALA A 712 20.69 -25.02 9.02
CA ALA A 712 19.49 -25.18 9.84
C ALA A 712 19.84 -25.42 11.32
N GLU A 713 19.11 -24.80 12.24
CA GLU A 713 19.19 -25.10 13.67
C GLU A 713 17.85 -25.68 14.13
N ILE A 714 17.85 -26.95 14.54
CA ILE A 714 16.68 -27.66 15.06
C ILE A 714 16.92 -27.94 16.53
N ARG A 715 16.13 -27.34 17.42
CA ARG A 715 16.31 -27.55 18.86
C ARG A 715 15.03 -27.69 19.66
N ASN A 716 15.13 -28.37 20.80
CA ASN A 716 14.04 -28.47 21.79
C ASN A 716 12.68 -28.86 21.18
N SER A 717 12.70 -29.62 20.09
CA SER A 717 11.49 -29.94 19.32
C SER A 717 11.17 -31.43 19.45
N THR A 718 9.99 -31.83 19.00
CA THR A 718 9.56 -33.23 19.00
C THR A 718 9.10 -33.62 17.59
N PHE A 719 9.61 -34.74 17.11
CA PHE A 719 9.20 -35.39 15.87
C PHE A 719 8.66 -36.78 16.21
N GLU A 720 7.34 -36.98 16.06
CA GLU A 720 6.72 -38.27 16.40
C GLU A 720 5.63 -38.77 15.46
N ASN A 721 5.48 -40.10 15.37
CA ASN A 721 4.45 -40.75 14.55
C ASN A 721 4.46 -40.28 13.07
N ASN A 722 5.65 -40.01 12.51
CA ASN A 722 5.82 -39.73 11.09
C ASN A 722 6.44 -40.94 10.38
N SER A 723 6.27 -41.09 9.06
CA SER A 723 7.10 -42.06 8.32
C SER A 723 8.57 -41.63 8.35
N ILE A 724 8.85 -40.33 8.22
CA ILE A 724 10.20 -39.80 8.40
C ILE A 724 10.14 -38.60 9.34
N GLY A 725 10.88 -38.63 10.45
CA GLY A 725 10.98 -37.49 11.36
C GLY A 725 11.65 -36.30 10.67
N ILE A 726 12.93 -36.46 10.31
CA ILE A 726 13.75 -35.43 9.66
C ILE A 726 14.44 -36.02 8.43
N ARG A 727 14.34 -35.35 7.28
CA ARG A 727 15.09 -35.69 6.05
C ARG A 727 16.09 -34.60 5.68
N ALA A 728 17.36 -34.97 5.54
CA ALA A 728 18.44 -34.07 5.13
C ALA A 728 18.95 -34.42 3.73
N TYR A 729 19.09 -33.41 2.86
CA TYR A 729 19.70 -33.52 1.54
C TYR A 729 20.72 -32.39 1.31
N LEU A 730 21.99 -32.71 1.09
CA LEU A 730 23.07 -31.70 1.12
C LEU A 730 23.07 -30.91 2.44
N GLY A 731 22.85 -31.60 3.55
CA GLY A 731 22.44 -31.00 4.81
C GLY A 731 23.61 -30.37 5.58
N ASN A 732 23.42 -29.11 5.99
CA ASN A 732 24.24 -28.46 7.01
C ASN A 732 23.31 -28.05 8.16
N ALA A 733 23.38 -28.74 9.29
CA ALA A 733 22.46 -28.49 10.39
C ALA A 733 22.99 -28.90 11.76
N VAL A 734 22.51 -28.21 12.80
CA VAL A 734 22.68 -28.61 14.20
C VAL A 734 21.33 -29.06 14.74
N ILE A 735 21.26 -30.29 15.24
CA ILE A 735 20.07 -30.91 15.84
C ILE A 735 20.38 -31.20 17.30
N ARG A 736 19.69 -30.53 18.24
CA ARG A 736 20.00 -30.64 19.68
C ARG A 736 18.80 -30.55 20.62
N GLY A 737 18.81 -31.28 21.73
CA GLY A 737 17.72 -31.23 22.70
C GLY A 737 16.37 -31.68 22.14
N THR A 738 16.36 -32.34 20.98
CA THR A 738 15.15 -32.75 20.25
C THR A 738 14.79 -34.19 20.61
N THR A 739 13.50 -34.48 20.70
CA THR A 739 12.99 -35.84 20.87
C THR A 739 12.48 -36.37 19.52
N ILE A 740 13.04 -37.47 19.05
CA ILE A 740 12.76 -38.09 17.75
C ILE A 740 12.30 -39.51 18.02
N GLN A 741 10.98 -39.72 18.05
CA GLN A 741 10.40 -40.95 18.57
C GLN A 741 9.27 -41.50 17.73
N LYS A 742 9.07 -42.82 17.73
CA LYS A 742 7.91 -43.48 17.10
C LYS A 742 7.71 -43.14 15.62
N ASN A 743 8.77 -42.73 14.92
CA ASN A 743 8.75 -42.58 13.48
C ASN A 743 9.11 -43.92 12.83
N GLU A 744 8.82 -44.13 11.54
CA GLU A 744 9.41 -45.26 10.83
C GLU A 744 10.93 -45.08 10.72
N VAL A 745 11.37 -43.92 10.21
CA VAL A 745 12.76 -43.46 10.26
C VAL A 745 12.86 -42.15 11.03
N GLY A 746 13.71 -42.09 12.06
CA GLY A 746 13.92 -40.88 12.85
C GLY A 746 14.58 -39.77 12.04
N ILE A 747 15.83 -39.98 11.61
CA ILE A 747 16.57 -39.07 10.72
C ILE A 747 17.01 -39.83 9.48
N PHE A 748 16.66 -39.34 8.29
CA PHE A 748 17.12 -39.87 7.02
C PHE A 748 18.07 -38.89 6.33
N VAL A 749 19.32 -39.30 6.13
CA VAL A 749 20.37 -38.54 5.46
C VAL A 749 20.56 -39.10 4.05
N ARG A 750 20.07 -38.35 3.06
CA ARG A 750 20.00 -38.79 1.66
C ARG A 750 21.30 -38.58 0.87
N GLU A 751 21.97 -37.46 1.09
CA GLU A 751 23.20 -37.13 0.36
C GLU A 751 23.93 -36.00 1.10
N LYS A 752 25.28 -36.02 1.08
CA LYS A 752 26.16 -34.98 1.63
C LYS A 752 25.76 -34.50 3.04
N GLY A 753 25.79 -35.43 3.99
CA GLY A 753 25.43 -35.25 5.39
C GLY A 753 26.58 -34.91 6.32
N GLY A 754 27.81 -34.72 5.83
CA GLY A 754 28.98 -34.40 6.66
C GLY A 754 28.85 -33.08 7.42
N GLY A 755 27.95 -32.19 7.00
CA GLY A 755 27.61 -30.95 7.69
C GLY A 755 26.62 -31.09 8.85
N LEU A 756 26.17 -32.30 9.19
CA LEU A 756 25.22 -32.52 10.28
C LEU A 756 25.93 -32.75 11.62
N VAL A 757 25.44 -32.05 12.65
CA VAL A 757 25.79 -32.28 14.05
C VAL A 757 24.51 -32.63 14.82
N VAL A 758 24.34 -33.92 15.12
CA VAL A 758 23.21 -34.45 15.88
C VAL A 758 23.72 -34.77 17.28
N ASN A 759 23.40 -33.93 18.27
CA ASN A 759 23.96 -34.06 19.62
C ASN A 759 22.94 -33.68 20.71
N GLY A 760 22.92 -34.43 21.82
CA GLY A 760 22.05 -34.15 22.96
C GLY A 760 20.57 -34.39 22.68
N ASN A 761 20.23 -35.37 21.83
CA ASN A 761 18.85 -35.70 21.47
C ASN A 761 18.39 -37.02 22.12
N ASN A 762 17.07 -37.22 22.17
CA ASN A 762 16.44 -38.49 22.53
C ASN A 762 15.93 -39.17 21.26
N ILE A 763 16.60 -40.21 20.76
CA ILE A 763 16.25 -40.91 19.52
C ILE A 763 15.76 -42.32 19.87
N VAL A 764 14.44 -42.50 20.01
CA VAL A 764 13.89 -43.69 20.69
C VAL A 764 12.64 -44.27 20.02
N GLY A 765 12.53 -45.60 19.99
CA GLY A 765 11.30 -46.27 19.55
C GLY A 765 10.89 -45.99 18.09
N ASN A 766 11.83 -45.61 17.22
CA ASN A 766 11.58 -45.54 15.78
C ASN A 766 11.58 -46.97 15.21
N SER A 767 10.61 -47.31 14.36
CA SER A 767 10.29 -48.72 14.05
C SER A 767 11.26 -49.37 13.06
N SER A 768 11.88 -48.61 12.16
CA SER A 768 12.95 -49.09 11.27
C SER A 768 14.33 -48.65 11.77
N TYR A 769 14.60 -47.34 11.76
CA TYR A 769 15.90 -46.80 12.16
C TYR A 769 15.75 -45.47 12.90
N GLY A 770 16.56 -45.26 13.93
CA GLY A 770 16.77 -43.94 14.53
C GLY A 770 17.51 -43.00 13.59
N ILE A 771 18.58 -43.47 12.93
CA ILE A 771 19.26 -42.76 11.84
C ILE A 771 19.51 -43.71 10.67
N ARG A 772 19.12 -43.28 9.46
CA ARG A 772 19.45 -43.95 8.20
C ARG A 772 20.29 -43.02 7.33
N VAL A 773 21.46 -43.48 6.93
CA VAL A 773 22.29 -42.89 5.87
C VAL A 773 22.07 -43.71 4.61
N GLY A 774 21.88 -43.10 3.44
CA GLY A 774 21.61 -43.86 2.22
C GLY A 774 21.54 -43.04 0.94
N ASP A 775 21.00 -43.64 -0.13
CA ASP A 775 20.86 -43.15 -1.51
C ASP A 775 22.17 -42.78 -2.20
N PHE A 776 22.86 -41.74 -1.76
CA PHE A 776 24.10 -41.24 -2.40
C PHE A 776 25.07 -40.61 -1.39
N ASN A 777 24.82 -40.77 -0.08
CA ASN A 777 25.64 -40.14 0.95
C ASN A 777 26.95 -40.90 1.21
N ASN A 778 28.09 -40.30 0.86
CA ASN A 778 29.42 -40.86 1.10
C ASN A 778 30.20 -40.17 2.25
N GLU A 779 29.50 -39.50 3.16
CA GLU A 779 30.11 -38.70 4.24
C GLU A 779 29.61 -39.15 5.61
N ASP A 780 30.49 -39.16 6.61
CA ASP A 780 30.11 -39.53 7.97
C ASP A 780 29.18 -38.50 8.60
N VAL A 781 28.20 -38.97 9.37
CA VAL A 781 27.25 -38.14 10.12
C VAL A 781 27.64 -38.13 11.58
N ASN A 782 27.89 -36.95 12.16
CA ASN A 782 28.22 -36.83 13.58
C ASN A 782 26.95 -36.93 14.44
N ALA A 783 26.76 -38.07 15.11
CA ALA A 783 25.62 -38.38 15.96
C ALA A 783 26.03 -38.70 17.42
N ARG A 784 27.14 -38.13 17.89
CA ARG A 784 27.64 -38.34 19.24
C ARG A 784 26.76 -37.65 20.28
N GLY A 785 26.73 -38.20 21.48
CA GLY A 785 26.11 -37.62 22.66
C GLY A 785 24.58 -37.60 22.59
N ASN A 786 23.97 -38.56 21.90
CA ASN A 786 22.52 -38.77 21.91
C ASN A 786 22.15 -39.95 22.81
N TRP A 787 20.91 -39.99 23.29
CA TRP A 787 20.35 -41.14 24.00
C TRP A 787 19.49 -41.99 23.05
N TRP A 788 19.67 -43.31 23.11
CA TRP A 788 19.08 -44.27 22.17
C TRP A 788 18.10 -45.26 22.84
N GLY A 789 17.59 -44.92 24.03
CA GLY A 789 16.57 -45.73 24.72
C GLY A 789 17.11 -46.84 25.63
N GLY A 790 18.41 -46.82 25.95
CA GLY A 790 19.07 -47.80 26.83
C GLY A 790 19.51 -49.10 26.15
N SER A 791 19.22 -49.27 24.86
CA SER A 791 19.75 -50.35 24.01
C SER A 791 21.01 -49.92 23.25
N ASP A 792 21.75 -50.89 22.74
CA ASP A 792 22.87 -50.64 21.82
C ASP A 792 22.39 -49.84 20.58
N PRO A 793 22.92 -48.62 20.32
CA PRO A 793 22.57 -47.79 19.18
C PRO A 793 22.75 -48.48 17.82
N SER A 794 23.62 -49.50 17.73
CA SER A 794 23.97 -50.15 16.45
C SER A 794 22.78 -50.81 15.74
N SER A 795 21.76 -51.21 16.50
CA SER A 795 20.50 -51.79 15.99
C SER A 795 19.54 -50.74 15.43
N ALA A 796 19.70 -49.47 15.82
CA ALA A 796 18.87 -48.35 15.41
C ALA A 796 19.49 -47.53 14.27
N ILE A 797 20.60 -47.99 13.68
CA ILE A 797 21.37 -47.27 12.68
C ILE A 797 21.47 -48.10 11.40
N PHE A 798 21.23 -47.46 10.25
CA PHE A 798 21.57 -48.00 8.93
C PHE A 798 22.63 -47.08 8.28
N ASP A 799 23.80 -47.62 8.02
CA ASP A 799 24.98 -46.91 7.51
C ASP A 799 25.93 -47.85 6.75
N GLU A 800 27.21 -47.46 6.56
CA GLU A 800 28.23 -48.27 5.87
C GLU A 800 28.27 -49.75 6.30
N LYS A 801 27.95 -50.06 7.56
CA LYS A 801 27.93 -51.43 8.07
C LYS A 801 26.97 -52.33 7.28
N TYR A 802 25.85 -51.78 6.83
CA TYR A 802 24.82 -52.49 6.08
C TYR A 802 24.96 -52.31 4.58
N GLU A 803 25.44 -51.15 4.13
CA GLU A 803 25.61 -50.82 2.72
C GLU A 803 27.01 -50.23 2.47
N PRO A 804 27.98 -51.02 1.97
CA PRO A 804 29.32 -50.51 1.68
C PRO A 804 29.28 -49.37 0.66
N GLY A 805 30.00 -48.28 0.95
CA GLY A 805 30.13 -47.11 0.06
C GLY A 805 29.28 -45.91 0.45
N ILE A 806 28.36 -46.05 1.42
CA ILE A 806 27.76 -44.91 2.12
C ILE A 806 28.52 -44.56 3.41
N GLY A 807 28.33 -43.35 3.93
CA GLY A 807 29.01 -42.87 5.14
C GLY A 807 28.56 -43.54 6.45
N ARG A 808 29.37 -43.42 7.51
CA ARG A 808 29.09 -43.96 8.85
C ARG A 808 28.26 -43.01 9.70
N VAL A 809 27.51 -43.54 10.66
CA VAL A 809 26.97 -42.75 11.77
C VAL A 809 27.93 -42.81 12.95
N LEU A 810 28.52 -41.68 13.32
CA LEU A 810 29.46 -41.58 14.43
C LEU A 810 28.69 -41.32 15.74
N PHE A 811 28.34 -42.37 16.49
CA PHE A 811 27.47 -42.25 17.67
C PHE A 811 28.19 -42.31 19.03
N GLU A 812 29.48 -42.68 19.09
CA GLU A 812 30.23 -42.77 20.34
C GLU A 812 31.01 -41.49 20.70
N PRO A 813 30.92 -41.00 21.95
CA PRO A 813 30.15 -41.54 23.06
C PRO A 813 28.64 -41.26 22.91
N TYR A 814 27.77 -42.15 23.37
CA TYR A 814 26.33 -41.91 23.50
C TYR A 814 25.94 -41.75 24.98
N LEU A 815 24.73 -41.25 25.26
CA LEU A 815 24.28 -40.99 26.63
C LEU A 815 23.71 -42.26 27.28
N ASP A 816 23.94 -42.44 28.58
CA ASP A 816 23.39 -43.56 29.37
C ASP A 816 21.96 -43.30 29.87
N ALA A 817 21.55 -42.03 29.87
CA ALA A 817 20.23 -41.57 30.33
C ALA A 817 19.65 -40.57 29.32
N PRO A 818 18.31 -40.36 29.32
CA PRO A 818 17.67 -39.37 28.47
C PRO A 818 18.38 -38.01 28.54
N ALA A 819 18.60 -37.41 27.39
CA ALA A 819 19.04 -36.02 27.29
C ALA A 819 17.99 -35.15 27.99
N LYS A 820 18.44 -34.36 28.98
CA LYS A 820 17.58 -33.40 29.67
C LYS A 820 17.16 -32.33 28.68
N SER A 821 15.85 -32.10 28.59
CA SER A 821 15.30 -30.96 27.86
C SER A 821 15.91 -29.68 28.41
N VAL A 822 16.47 -28.82 27.55
CA VAL A 822 16.95 -27.49 27.92
C VAL A 822 15.73 -26.55 27.92
N LEU A 823 14.79 -26.79 28.82
CA LEU A 823 13.73 -25.83 29.16
C LEU A 823 14.35 -24.81 30.13
N LYS A 824 14.39 -23.54 29.72
CA LYS A 824 14.62 -22.40 30.59
C LYS A 824 13.38 -21.53 30.59
#